data_AF-A0A7C4GD90-F1
#
_entry.id   AF-A0A7C4GD90-F1
#
_cell.length_a   1.000
_cell.length_b   1.000
_cell.length_c   1.000
_cell.angle_alpha   90.00
_cell.angle_beta   90.00
_cell.angle_gamma   90.00
#
_symmetry.space_group_name_H-M   'P 1'
#
loop_
_entity.id
_entity.type
_entity.pdbx_description
1 polymer ?
#
loop_
_entity_poly.entity_id
_entity_poly.type
_entity_poly.pdbx_seq_one_letter_code
_entity_poly.pdbx_strand_id
1 'polypeptide(L)'
;VSRLARLESGIRELLGGGLASWGCGVAGRPARRRRPRSVALRFETLEARVVLDGGPIISEFLAQNETGLKDEDGQTSDWIELYNPTNATIDLGGWYLTDNASNRTKWEFPSGVSLAPGDYLLVWASEKDRRTLGQPLHANFKLDGSMPEYLGLIRPDESVAYAFAPTYPAQYDDLSYGTVQEGQVLLAAGATATYLVPTEEYAGHNWTAPGYDDSGWDDPFPIDTTFAADAEGFVYADDAFGTNNPSKAKGEYKAYEGFRGGGLYVELGVSTVLAMSGGWSRNFSVAEADTFEVMFRYRLATPNYDADEYADLILSIDGVRYGENNRVVRLTGAGDTGWQLASFNVPLSVGPHTLVIGAYSNKASSSDEKTQLWFDEVRVRTGEGGGGTGATAFGFEGAGGTGTTFDVTTYKANGTITTLALAEAVIANPTSQAAWVQTSAAPTINYNNTSTPGHYATGETSFPGTSSNTNVDNFVVLVTGTVIIPRGGNWTFGVHSNDGFSLSLAGPSGQFTAMLDGTRTAGVDTLRTFSITTPGAYDLRLVLFENTGGSGLELFAAEGTFTSWTSDFRLVGDTAGGGLALGGLTSLIRTDVAASMQGFNASLWLRIPFEVADPGAFDALQLQMRYNDGFVAYLNGVEIARSNAPETLAWNSHATAARDVRASVTTSYFNVTSALGLLQAGTNLLAIQALNVSAEDGNLLLLPELVGSRITSDLAYFATPTPQAPNLSATVAIAQDPQFSYARGFYEKLPTGQNYGLELWTSTPGATIRYTLDGSTPSPTTGTIYTGPIPFNATTIVRAVAYKTGFQTSRVITSTYIFLDDVLAQPANPPGWPVNWSGLGGSVPGNYEVDPDVVNNPLYSATIKNDLRSAPTISIVTDYANLWDYNTGIYVNPTREGLAWERPASIEYIGAGGESLFQIN
;
A
#
# COMPACT_ATOMS: atom_id res chain seq x y z
N VAL A 1 42.16 -20.01 -15.39
CA VAL A 1 43.52 -20.51 -15.69
C VAL A 1 43.99 -19.85 -16.98
N SER A 2 45.25 -19.41 -17.01
CA SER A 2 45.95 -18.63 -18.06
C SER A 2 45.51 -17.18 -18.32
N ARG A 3 45.95 -16.26 -17.45
CA ARG A 3 46.65 -14.98 -17.77
C ARG A 3 46.80 -14.15 -16.48
N LEU A 4 47.65 -14.63 -15.58
CA LEU A 4 48.16 -13.90 -14.41
C LEU A 4 49.67 -14.16 -14.34
N ALA A 5 50.40 -13.47 -15.21
CA ALA A 5 51.86 -13.44 -15.22
C ALA A 5 52.33 -12.21 -16.01
N ARG A 6 52.21 -11.03 -15.40
CA ARG A 6 52.97 -9.79 -15.70
C ARG A 6 52.47 -8.68 -14.77
N LEU A 7 53.09 -8.55 -13.59
CA LEU A 7 53.32 -7.29 -12.86
C LEU A 7 53.79 -7.61 -11.42
N GLU A 8 54.93 -8.28 -11.29
CA GLU A 8 55.75 -8.24 -10.07
C GLU A 8 57.24 -8.17 -10.48
N SER A 9 57.67 -7.01 -10.98
CA SER A 9 59.09 -6.66 -11.06
C SER A 9 59.26 -5.15 -11.17
N GLY A 10 59.36 -4.47 -10.01
CA GLY A 10 59.62 -3.04 -9.96
C GLY A 10 59.59 -2.53 -8.53
N ILE A 11 60.64 -2.83 -7.76
CA ILE A 11 61.23 -2.04 -6.65
C ILE A 11 62.23 -2.98 -5.93
N ARG A 12 63.36 -3.22 -6.59
CA ARG A 12 64.62 -3.66 -5.99
C ARG A 12 65.76 -3.07 -6.80
N GLU A 13 65.90 -1.76 -6.73
CA GLU A 13 67.15 -1.08 -7.11
C GLU A 13 67.15 0.33 -6.52
N LEU A 14 67.65 0.45 -5.29
CA LEU A 14 68.35 1.63 -4.82
C LEU A 14 69.21 1.23 -3.62
N LEU A 15 70.52 1.27 -3.88
CA LEU A 15 71.65 1.28 -2.94
C LEU A 15 72.14 -0.08 -2.44
N GLY A 16 73.00 -0.70 -3.27
CA GLY A 16 73.98 -1.69 -2.83
C GLY A 16 75.23 -1.05 -2.20
N GLY A 17 75.75 -1.74 -1.16
CA GLY A 17 77.17 -2.10 -0.98
C GLY A 17 78.20 -1.01 -0.67
N GLY A 18 78.77 -1.06 0.55
CA GLY A 18 80.01 -0.37 0.90
C GLY A 18 80.57 -0.72 2.29
N LEU A 19 81.51 -1.67 2.32
CA LEU A 19 82.55 -2.00 3.31
C LEU A 19 82.77 -1.08 4.55
N ALA A 20 82.86 -1.68 5.75
CA ALA A 20 84.02 -1.57 6.65
C ALA A 20 83.85 -2.37 7.96
N SER A 21 84.85 -3.20 8.27
CA SER A 21 85.10 -3.86 9.56
C SER A 21 85.47 -2.87 10.68
N TRP A 22 85.29 -3.26 11.97
CA TRP A 22 86.30 -3.22 13.06
C TRP A 22 85.71 -3.72 14.41
N GLY A 23 86.32 -4.79 14.95
CA GLY A 23 86.85 -4.92 16.33
C GLY A 23 85.97 -4.84 17.60
N CYS A 24 85.91 -5.99 18.32
CA CYS A 24 86.18 -6.19 19.77
C CYS A 24 85.29 -5.46 20.82
N GLY A 25 84.78 -6.03 21.91
CA GLY A 25 84.88 -7.34 22.58
C GLY A 25 84.41 -7.18 24.05
N VAL A 26 84.02 -8.30 24.68
CA VAL A 26 83.94 -8.53 26.16
C VAL A 26 82.80 -7.80 26.90
N ALA A 27 82.06 -8.33 27.89
CA ALA A 27 81.67 -9.66 28.36
C ALA A 27 80.60 -9.42 29.46
N GLY A 28 79.59 -10.30 29.58
CA GLY A 28 78.61 -10.25 30.68
C GLY A 28 77.56 -11.36 30.59
N ARG A 29 77.86 -12.55 31.14
CA ARG A 29 76.92 -13.66 31.40
C ARG A 29 76.17 -13.43 32.74
N PRO A 30 75.14 -14.21 33.10
CA PRO A 30 73.88 -14.46 32.40
C PRO A 30 72.66 -14.29 33.35
N ALA A 31 71.52 -13.77 32.87
CA ALA A 31 70.24 -13.89 33.58
C ALA A 31 69.26 -14.69 32.72
N ARG A 32 68.67 -15.74 33.32
CA ARG A 32 67.74 -16.70 32.71
C ARG A 32 66.67 -16.00 31.86
N ARG A 33 66.75 -16.10 30.53
CA ARG A 33 65.66 -15.75 29.62
C ARG A 33 64.65 -16.89 29.56
N ARG A 34 63.43 -16.61 30.03
CA ARG A 34 62.21 -17.37 29.70
C ARG A 34 62.02 -17.37 28.18
N ARG A 35 61.65 -18.51 27.59
CA ARG A 35 61.24 -18.62 26.19
C ARG A 35 60.09 -17.62 25.93
N PRO A 36 60.17 -16.74 24.91
CA PRO A 36 58.98 -16.03 24.48
C PRO A 36 58.04 -17.06 23.83
N ARG A 37 56.79 -17.08 24.29
CA ARG A 37 55.71 -17.73 23.57
C ARG A 37 55.65 -17.08 22.18
N SER A 38 55.78 -17.88 21.13
CA SER A 38 55.36 -17.50 19.78
C SER A 38 53.86 -17.33 19.81
N VAL A 39 53.40 -16.10 20.06
CA VAL A 39 52.02 -15.71 19.77
C VAL A 39 51.95 -15.66 18.25
N ALA A 40 51.28 -16.66 17.67
CA ALA A 40 50.83 -16.53 16.29
C ALA A 40 49.86 -15.35 16.27
N LEU A 41 50.32 -14.22 15.73
CA LEU A 41 49.44 -13.12 15.33
C LEU A 41 48.48 -13.71 14.29
N ARG A 42 47.27 -14.03 14.72
CA ARG A 42 46.15 -14.12 13.81
C ARG A 42 45.92 -12.70 13.34
N PHE A 43 46.35 -12.41 12.12
CA PHE A 43 45.81 -11.27 11.40
C PHE A 43 44.38 -11.65 11.05
N GLU A 44 43.44 -11.25 11.90
CA GLU A 44 42.08 -11.02 11.42
C GLU A 44 42.18 -9.80 10.52
N THR A 45 41.87 -9.99 9.23
CA THR A 45 41.56 -8.89 8.34
C THR A 45 40.36 -8.19 8.96
N LEU A 46 40.59 -7.04 9.58
CA LEU A 46 39.52 -6.09 9.87
C LEU A 46 38.84 -5.81 8.53
N GLU A 47 37.54 -6.06 8.46
CA GLU A 47 36.70 -5.58 7.36
C GLU A 47 36.98 -4.08 7.15
N ALA A 48 36.95 -3.64 5.89
CA ALA A 48 37.14 -2.24 5.56
C ALA A 48 36.04 -1.43 6.26
N ARG A 49 36.35 -0.82 7.41
CA ARG A 49 35.52 0.23 7.98
C ARG A 49 35.55 1.38 6.98
N VAL A 50 34.51 1.49 6.16
CA VAL A 50 34.16 2.76 5.51
C VAL A 50 33.86 3.70 6.67
N VAL A 51 34.80 4.60 6.96
CA VAL A 51 34.52 5.73 7.83
C VAL A 51 33.49 6.56 7.06
N LEU A 52 32.23 6.56 7.50
CA LEU A 52 31.25 7.55 7.07
C LEU A 52 31.86 8.91 7.37
N ASP A 53 32.28 9.61 6.33
CA ASP A 53 32.96 10.90 6.41
C ASP A 53 31.93 12.00 6.72
N GLY A 54 31.32 11.94 7.91
CA GLY A 54 30.49 12.98 8.55
C GLY A 54 29.53 13.77 7.65
N GLY A 55 29.01 13.18 6.57
CA GLY A 55 28.30 13.88 5.50
C GLY A 55 27.16 13.02 4.93
N PRO A 56 26.42 13.53 3.93
CA PRO A 56 25.31 12.79 3.35
C PRO A 56 25.83 11.62 2.53
N ILE A 57 25.03 10.56 2.46
CA ILE A 57 25.27 9.38 1.63
C ILE A 57 24.23 9.29 0.53
N ILE A 58 24.52 8.53 -0.53
CA ILE A 58 23.48 8.04 -1.43
C ILE A 58 22.93 6.76 -0.79
N SER A 59 21.75 6.85 -0.17
CA SER A 59 21.14 5.74 0.57
C SER A 59 20.57 4.71 -0.37
N GLU A 60 19.90 5.13 -1.43
CA GLU A 60 19.17 4.26 -2.35
C GLU A 60 19.09 4.92 -3.73
N PHE A 61 19.01 4.14 -4.80
CA PHE A 61 18.63 4.62 -6.12
C PHE A 61 17.88 3.53 -6.90
N LEU A 62 17.11 3.94 -7.90
CA LEU A 62 16.43 3.06 -8.84
C LEU A 62 16.71 3.55 -10.25
N ALA A 63 17.39 2.74 -11.06
CA ALA A 63 17.78 3.07 -12.44
C ALA A 63 16.91 2.40 -13.52
N GLN A 64 15.93 1.58 -13.12
CA GLN A 64 14.94 0.97 -14.02
C GLN A 64 13.58 1.02 -13.34
N ASN A 65 12.87 2.13 -13.52
CA ASN A 65 11.57 2.36 -12.91
C ASN A 65 10.46 2.14 -13.94
N GLU A 66 9.78 1.00 -13.87
CA GLU A 66 8.76 0.61 -14.83
C GLU A 66 7.35 0.78 -14.26
N THR A 67 7.17 0.42 -12.99
CA THR A 67 5.88 0.47 -12.29
C THR A 67 5.93 1.19 -10.95
N GLY A 68 7.11 1.56 -10.48
CA GLY A 68 7.35 2.19 -9.18
C GLY A 68 6.94 3.65 -9.08
N LEU A 69 7.69 4.41 -8.28
CA LEU A 69 7.36 5.79 -7.92
C LEU A 69 7.28 6.68 -9.18
N LYS A 70 6.19 7.44 -9.31
CA LYS A 70 6.01 8.40 -10.41
C LYS A 70 6.43 9.80 -9.97
N ASP A 71 7.06 10.52 -10.89
CA ASP A 71 7.33 11.95 -10.71
C ASP A 71 6.04 12.77 -10.84
N GLU A 72 6.15 14.08 -10.64
CA GLU A 72 5.01 15.01 -10.68
C GLU A 72 4.36 15.13 -12.07
N ASP A 73 5.04 14.65 -13.13
CA ASP A 73 4.51 14.57 -14.49
C ASP A 73 3.83 13.20 -14.76
N GLY A 74 3.77 12.32 -13.76
CA GLY A 74 3.22 10.96 -13.87
C GLY A 74 4.14 9.95 -14.55
N GLN A 75 5.43 10.27 -14.70
CA GLN A 75 6.42 9.41 -15.36
C GLN A 75 7.19 8.57 -14.34
N THR A 76 7.51 7.32 -14.70
CA THR A 76 8.38 6.45 -13.91
C THR A 76 9.85 6.77 -14.22
N SER A 77 10.31 7.93 -13.74
CA SER A 77 11.70 8.37 -13.90
C SER A 77 12.64 7.61 -12.95
N ASP A 78 13.91 7.45 -13.32
CA ASP A 78 14.96 7.00 -12.39
C ASP A 78 15.09 8.01 -11.25
N TRP A 79 15.53 7.55 -10.09
CA TRP A 79 15.72 8.43 -8.94
C TRP A 79 16.91 8.02 -8.09
N ILE A 80 17.46 9.02 -7.40
CA ILE A 80 18.58 8.95 -6.48
C ILE A 80 18.10 9.51 -5.15
N GLU A 81 18.36 8.81 -4.07
CA GLU A 81 18.05 9.26 -2.72
C GLU A 81 19.32 9.59 -1.95
N LEU A 82 19.33 10.77 -1.34
CA LEU A 82 20.33 11.16 -0.37
C LEU A 82 19.79 11.02 1.05
N TYR A 83 20.64 10.58 1.97
CA TYR A 83 20.34 10.51 3.40
C TYR A 83 21.40 11.28 4.20
N ASN A 84 20.97 12.04 5.21
CA ASN A 84 21.86 12.67 6.18
C ASN A 84 21.96 11.84 7.46
N PRO A 85 23.03 11.05 7.66
CA PRO A 85 23.22 10.24 8.87
C PRO A 85 23.74 11.03 10.07
N THR A 86 23.94 12.35 9.94
CA THR A 86 24.58 13.17 10.97
C THR A 86 23.55 13.82 11.88
N ASN A 87 24.02 14.35 13.01
CA ASN A 87 23.19 15.12 13.95
C ASN A 87 23.12 16.62 13.63
N ALA A 88 23.61 17.05 12.46
CA ALA A 88 23.62 18.44 12.01
C ALA A 88 22.95 18.57 10.64
N THR A 89 22.29 19.71 10.40
CA THR A 89 21.78 20.05 9.06
C THR A 89 22.97 20.23 8.10
N ILE A 90 22.88 19.62 6.92
CA ILE A 90 23.88 19.73 5.85
C ILE A 90 23.34 20.65 4.76
N ASP A 91 24.09 21.70 4.42
CA ASP A 91 23.84 22.53 3.24
C ASP A 91 24.43 21.85 2.01
N LEU A 92 23.57 21.52 1.05
CA LEU A 92 23.94 20.89 -0.22
C LEU A 92 24.24 21.93 -1.31
N GLY A 93 24.12 23.23 -1.04
CA GLY A 93 24.49 24.28 -2.00
C GLY A 93 25.93 24.11 -2.51
N GLY A 94 26.09 24.01 -3.83
CA GLY A 94 27.40 23.81 -4.47
C GLY A 94 27.94 22.38 -4.44
N TRP A 95 27.18 21.41 -3.91
CA TRP A 95 27.49 19.99 -4.08
C TRP A 95 27.08 19.51 -5.47
N TYR A 96 27.61 18.37 -5.91
CA TYR A 96 27.29 17.80 -7.22
C TYR A 96 26.84 16.34 -7.16
N LEU A 97 25.93 15.97 -8.07
CA LEU A 97 25.67 14.59 -8.47
C LEU A 97 26.30 14.33 -9.85
N THR A 98 26.77 13.10 -10.04
CA THR A 98 27.32 12.66 -11.32
C THR A 98 27.20 11.14 -11.49
N ASP A 99 26.96 10.72 -12.73
CA ASP A 99 27.06 9.34 -13.21
C ASP A 99 28.42 9.03 -13.86
N ASN A 100 29.35 10.00 -13.87
CA ASN A 100 30.60 9.92 -14.60
C ASN A 100 31.81 10.27 -13.72
N ALA A 101 32.60 9.27 -13.36
CA ALA A 101 33.79 9.44 -12.53
C ALA A 101 34.86 10.41 -13.10
N SER A 102 34.85 10.65 -14.42
CA SER A 102 35.74 11.58 -15.11
C SER A 102 35.18 13.00 -15.21
N ASN A 103 33.88 13.19 -14.97
CA ASN A 103 33.21 14.50 -14.90
C ASN A 103 32.46 14.63 -13.58
N ARG A 104 33.15 15.10 -12.54
CA ARG A 104 32.62 15.12 -11.17
C ARG A 104 31.56 16.19 -10.91
N THR A 105 31.46 17.21 -11.75
CA THR A 105 30.61 18.39 -11.54
C THR A 105 29.44 18.43 -12.53
N LYS A 106 28.85 17.27 -12.86
CA LYS A 106 27.84 17.14 -13.94
C LYS A 106 26.53 17.87 -13.61
N TRP A 107 26.03 17.71 -12.40
CA TRP A 107 24.82 18.38 -11.92
C TRP A 107 25.05 18.98 -10.54
N GLU A 108 24.79 20.28 -10.37
CA GLU A 108 25.04 21.02 -9.12
C GLU A 108 23.73 21.24 -8.36
N PHE A 109 23.71 20.99 -7.06
CA PHE A 109 22.56 21.32 -6.23
C PHE A 109 22.34 22.85 -6.17
N PRO A 110 21.09 23.32 -6.32
CA PRO A 110 20.80 24.74 -6.18
C PRO A 110 21.08 25.22 -4.76
N SER A 111 21.52 26.48 -4.63
CA SER A 111 21.77 27.10 -3.32
C SER A 111 20.51 27.09 -2.45
N GLY A 112 20.66 26.78 -1.16
CA GLY A 112 19.56 26.75 -0.19
C GLY A 112 18.87 25.39 -0.04
N VAL A 113 19.32 24.36 -0.77
CA VAL A 113 18.94 22.98 -0.48
C VAL A 113 19.68 22.52 0.77
N SER A 114 18.93 22.16 1.81
CA SER A 114 19.47 21.65 3.07
C SER A 114 18.84 20.32 3.44
N LEU A 115 19.62 19.45 4.08
CA LEU A 115 19.17 18.15 4.57
C LEU A 115 19.28 18.13 6.10
N ALA A 116 18.18 18.11 6.83
CA ALA A 116 18.21 18.09 8.29
C ALA A 116 18.73 16.73 8.82
N PRO A 117 19.07 16.61 10.11
CA PRO A 117 19.49 15.35 10.70
C PRO A 117 18.50 14.22 10.43
N GLY A 118 18.97 13.15 9.79
CA GLY A 118 18.15 12.01 9.40
C GLY A 118 17.20 12.23 8.23
N ASP A 119 17.18 13.40 7.59
CA ASP A 119 16.30 13.64 6.45
C ASP A 119 16.80 12.93 5.19
N TYR A 120 15.83 12.66 4.31
CA TYR A 120 16.01 12.10 2.98
C TYR A 120 15.68 13.14 1.92
N LEU A 121 16.42 13.12 0.81
CA LEU A 121 16.15 13.95 -0.37
C LEU A 121 16.14 13.08 -1.61
N LEU A 122 14.98 13.05 -2.28
CA LEU A 122 14.83 12.41 -3.58
C LEU A 122 15.22 13.39 -4.69
N VAL A 123 16.05 12.93 -5.61
CA VAL A 123 16.42 13.63 -6.85
C VAL A 123 16.13 12.71 -8.03
N TRP A 124 15.26 13.15 -8.94
CA TRP A 124 14.94 12.41 -10.15
C TRP A 124 16.10 12.46 -11.14
N ALA A 125 16.65 11.32 -11.55
CA ALA A 125 17.62 11.23 -12.63
C ALA A 125 16.88 11.15 -13.96
N SER A 126 16.33 12.26 -14.44
CA SER A 126 15.37 12.25 -15.55
C SER A 126 15.77 13.09 -16.78
N GLU A 127 16.98 13.66 -16.80
CA GLU A 127 17.46 14.63 -17.82
C GLU A 127 16.68 15.97 -17.92
N LYS A 128 15.72 16.23 -17.02
CA LYS A 128 14.87 17.43 -17.09
C LYS A 128 15.57 18.70 -16.55
N ASP A 129 16.65 18.54 -15.79
CA ASP A 129 17.47 19.62 -15.20
C ASP A 129 16.67 20.68 -14.41
N ARG A 130 15.71 20.25 -13.58
CA ARG A 130 14.87 21.12 -12.75
C ARG A 130 15.51 21.34 -11.38
N ARG A 131 15.72 22.60 -11.02
CA ARG A 131 16.47 23.00 -9.81
C ARG A 131 15.76 24.05 -8.95
N THR A 132 14.44 24.16 -9.06
CA THR A 132 13.68 25.17 -8.31
C THR A 132 13.57 24.74 -6.84
N LEU A 133 13.98 25.61 -5.93
CA LEU A 133 13.89 25.35 -4.49
C LEU A 133 12.43 25.10 -4.06
N GLY A 134 12.21 24.06 -3.27
CA GLY A 134 10.88 23.66 -2.81
C GLY A 134 10.01 22.98 -3.88
N GLN A 135 10.57 22.64 -5.03
CA GLN A 135 9.94 21.77 -6.04
C GLN A 135 10.76 20.48 -6.18
N PRO A 136 10.19 19.40 -6.75
CA PRO A 136 10.95 18.20 -7.08
C PRO A 136 12.20 18.54 -7.91
N LEU A 137 13.34 17.97 -7.52
CA LEU A 137 14.62 18.20 -8.19
C LEU A 137 14.83 17.15 -9.27
N HIS A 138 15.27 17.56 -10.45
CA HIS A 138 15.62 16.68 -11.55
C HIS A 138 17.05 16.93 -12.02
N ALA A 139 17.87 15.88 -12.02
CA ALA A 139 19.19 15.89 -12.60
C ALA A 139 19.14 16.10 -14.13
N ASN A 140 20.27 16.52 -14.70
CA ASN A 140 20.45 16.65 -16.14
C ASN A 140 20.95 15.36 -16.81
N PHE A 141 20.79 14.22 -16.12
CA PHE A 141 21.17 12.90 -16.59
C PHE A 141 20.17 11.85 -16.13
N LYS A 142 20.25 10.66 -16.74
CA LYS A 142 19.55 9.42 -16.38
C LYS A 142 20.59 8.37 -15.97
N LEU A 143 20.18 7.36 -15.23
CA LEU A 143 21.06 6.26 -14.83
C LEU A 143 21.01 5.14 -15.87
N ASP A 144 22.14 4.51 -16.16
CA ASP A 144 22.14 3.31 -17.00
C ASP A 144 21.75 2.09 -16.16
N GLY A 145 20.53 1.60 -16.33
CA GLY A 145 20.08 0.37 -15.71
C GLY A 145 20.59 -0.91 -16.39
N SER A 146 20.96 -0.81 -17.67
CA SER A 146 21.33 -1.95 -18.53
C SER A 146 22.79 -2.37 -18.36
N MET A 147 23.66 -1.45 -17.93
CA MET A 147 25.09 -1.66 -17.75
C MET A 147 25.56 -1.10 -16.39
N PRO A 148 26.59 -1.69 -15.76
CA PRO A 148 27.24 -1.09 -14.60
C PRO A 148 27.75 0.34 -14.91
N GLU A 149 27.35 1.32 -14.11
CA GLU A 149 27.75 2.73 -14.25
C GLU A 149 28.27 3.30 -12.91
N TYR A 150 29.00 4.41 -12.94
CA TYR A 150 29.41 5.13 -11.73
C TYR A 150 28.25 5.98 -11.21
N LEU A 151 28.12 6.16 -9.90
CA LEU A 151 27.23 7.17 -9.33
C LEU A 151 27.90 7.78 -8.11
N GLY A 152 28.01 9.11 -8.07
CA GLY A 152 28.72 9.81 -7.01
C GLY A 152 28.08 11.12 -6.57
N LEU A 153 28.20 11.37 -5.26
CA LEU A 153 27.93 12.63 -4.58
C LEU A 153 29.27 13.29 -4.27
N ILE A 154 29.44 14.51 -4.76
CA ILE A 154 30.70 15.25 -4.78
C ILE A 154 30.55 16.53 -3.99
N ARG A 155 31.55 16.84 -3.16
CA ARG A 155 31.62 18.07 -2.36
C ARG A 155 31.93 19.29 -3.23
N PRO A 156 31.69 20.52 -2.71
CA PRO A 156 32.09 21.75 -3.41
C PRO A 156 33.59 21.86 -3.71
N ASP A 157 34.44 21.15 -2.97
CA ASP A 157 35.89 21.07 -3.23
C ASP A 157 36.29 19.98 -4.23
N GLU A 158 35.32 19.41 -4.94
CA GLU A 158 35.44 18.32 -5.93
C GLU A 158 35.93 16.97 -5.36
N SER A 159 36.05 16.85 -4.03
CA SER A 159 36.29 15.57 -3.37
C SER A 159 35.02 14.70 -3.37
N VAL A 160 35.19 13.38 -3.46
CA VAL A 160 34.07 12.43 -3.40
C VAL A 160 33.59 12.34 -1.96
N ALA A 161 32.31 12.65 -1.73
CA ALA A 161 31.65 12.44 -0.43
C ALA A 161 31.16 11.00 -0.30
N TYR A 162 30.47 10.51 -1.33
CA TYR A 162 29.97 9.15 -1.42
C TYR A 162 29.93 8.70 -2.88
N ALA A 163 30.21 7.43 -3.17
CA ALA A 163 30.06 6.91 -4.52
C ALA A 163 29.88 5.40 -4.56
N PHE A 164 29.10 4.93 -5.52
CA PHE A 164 29.15 3.57 -6.03
C PHE A 164 30.29 3.48 -7.05
N ALA A 165 31.46 3.00 -6.59
CA ALA A 165 32.70 2.99 -7.36
C ALA A 165 33.34 1.59 -7.41
N PRO A 166 34.00 1.20 -8.54
CA PRO A 166 34.12 1.97 -9.78
C PRO A 166 32.80 2.08 -10.57
N THR A 167 31.86 1.16 -10.34
CA THR A 167 30.48 1.18 -10.84
C THR A 167 29.54 0.47 -9.86
N TYR A 168 28.26 0.82 -9.84
CA TYR A 168 27.20 -0.01 -9.24
C TYR A 168 26.94 -1.27 -10.12
N PRO A 169 26.37 -2.36 -9.58
CA PRO A 169 26.11 -3.59 -10.35
C PRO A 169 24.96 -3.42 -11.36
N ALA A 170 24.74 -4.38 -12.28
CA ALA A 170 23.60 -4.28 -13.21
C ALA A 170 22.26 -4.08 -12.47
N GLN A 171 21.34 -3.31 -13.02
CA GLN A 171 20.06 -3.01 -12.37
C GLN A 171 18.95 -3.90 -12.96
N TYR A 172 17.80 -3.91 -12.28
CA TYR A 172 16.64 -4.71 -12.63
C TYR A 172 15.38 -3.87 -12.45
N ASP A 173 14.39 -4.11 -13.31
CA ASP A 173 13.10 -3.42 -13.26
C ASP A 173 12.51 -3.41 -11.85
N ASP A 174 12.21 -2.21 -11.36
CA ASP A 174 11.58 -1.91 -10.07
C ASP A 174 12.35 -2.41 -8.82
N LEU A 175 13.61 -2.83 -8.98
CA LEU A 175 14.52 -3.18 -7.87
C LEU A 175 15.51 -2.04 -7.66
N SER A 176 15.39 -1.36 -6.52
CA SER A 176 16.37 -0.35 -6.12
C SER A 176 17.63 -0.98 -5.54
N TYR A 177 18.71 -0.21 -5.53
CA TYR A 177 19.99 -0.61 -4.99
C TYR A 177 20.54 0.46 -4.05
N GLY A 178 21.13 0.04 -2.94
CA GLY A 178 21.53 1.00 -1.91
C GLY A 178 22.13 0.38 -0.67
N THR A 179 22.33 1.24 0.33
CA THR A 179 22.92 0.91 1.62
C THR A 179 21.90 0.22 2.52
N VAL A 180 22.26 -0.92 3.09
CA VAL A 180 21.42 -1.65 4.04
C VAL A 180 21.36 -0.91 5.37
N GLN A 181 20.15 -0.78 5.92
CA GLN A 181 19.94 -0.32 7.28
C GLN A 181 19.43 -1.48 8.14
N GLU A 182 20.07 -1.77 9.27
CA GLU A 182 19.59 -2.75 10.22
C GLU A 182 18.53 -2.12 11.12
N GLY A 183 17.29 -2.62 11.03
CA GLY A 183 16.16 -2.14 11.81
C GLY A 183 15.93 -2.94 13.09
N GLN A 184 15.57 -2.24 14.16
CA GLN A 184 14.98 -2.81 15.37
C GLN A 184 13.61 -2.16 15.61
N VAL A 185 12.58 -3.00 15.67
CA VAL A 185 11.25 -2.57 16.13
C VAL A 185 11.34 -2.28 17.64
N LEU A 186 11.22 -1.00 18.00
CA LEU A 186 11.21 -0.52 19.38
C LEU A 186 9.79 -0.58 19.97
N LEU A 187 8.79 -0.32 19.14
CA LEU A 187 7.37 -0.46 19.46
C LEU A 187 6.68 -1.19 18.31
N ALA A 188 6.14 -2.37 18.58
CA ALA A 188 5.51 -3.22 17.57
C ALA A 188 4.00 -2.99 17.47
N ALA A 189 3.43 -3.31 16.31
CA ALA A 189 1.98 -3.40 16.15
C ALA A 189 1.36 -4.33 17.21
N GLY A 190 0.28 -3.88 17.86
CA GLY A 190 -0.40 -4.61 18.92
C GLY A 190 0.26 -4.49 20.30
N ALA A 191 1.26 -3.63 20.48
CA ALA A 191 1.76 -3.22 21.80
C ALA A 191 0.62 -2.75 22.71
N THR A 192 0.73 -3.02 24.02
CA THR A 192 -0.27 -2.60 25.01
C THR A 192 -0.17 -1.10 25.26
N ALA A 193 -1.32 -0.42 25.28
CA ALA A 193 -1.47 0.99 25.59
C ALA A 193 -2.51 1.18 26.69
N THR A 194 -2.30 2.18 27.54
CA THR A 194 -3.38 2.83 28.30
C THR A 194 -4.01 3.89 27.40
N TYR A 195 -5.33 4.00 27.43
CA TYR A 195 -6.07 4.96 26.61
C TYR A 195 -7.12 5.70 27.43
N LEU A 196 -7.50 6.88 26.93
CA LEU A 196 -8.58 7.70 27.49
C LEU A 196 -9.28 8.43 26.35
N VAL A 197 -10.61 8.38 26.32
CA VAL A 197 -11.40 9.40 25.63
C VAL A 197 -11.48 10.61 26.56
N PRO A 198 -10.73 11.70 26.28
CA PRO A 198 -10.52 12.77 27.24
C PRO A 198 -11.77 13.65 27.38
N THR A 199 -11.78 14.46 28.44
CA THR A 199 -12.87 15.37 28.82
C THR A 199 -12.28 16.75 29.10
N GLU A 200 -13.13 17.77 29.31
CA GLU A 200 -12.64 19.11 29.68
C GLU A 200 -11.84 19.11 30.99
N GLU A 201 -12.09 18.18 31.90
CA GLU A 201 -11.32 18.03 33.14
C GLU A 201 -9.83 17.77 32.86
N TYR A 202 -9.53 17.05 31.79
CA TYR A 202 -8.17 16.73 31.38
C TYR A 202 -7.50 17.87 30.58
N ALA A 203 -8.21 18.96 30.29
CA ALA A 203 -7.63 20.11 29.59
C ALA A 203 -6.41 20.66 30.34
N GLY A 204 -5.29 20.82 29.63
CA GLY A 204 -4.05 21.35 30.19
C GLY A 204 -3.24 20.38 31.07
N HIS A 205 -3.68 19.13 31.23
CA HIS A 205 -2.87 18.10 31.89
C HIS A 205 -1.66 17.72 31.02
N ASN A 206 -0.52 17.45 31.67
CA ASN A 206 0.73 17.08 30.99
C ASN A 206 0.81 15.56 30.74
N TRP A 207 -0.26 14.99 30.17
CA TRP A 207 -0.44 13.55 29.99
C TRP A 207 0.54 12.90 29.00
N THR A 208 1.32 13.68 28.26
CA THR A 208 2.34 13.18 27.33
C THR A 208 3.67 12.89 28.03
N ALA A 209 3.86 13.37 29.26
CA ALA A 209 5.10 13.20 30.00
C ALA A 209 5.27 11.77 30.57
N PRO A 210 6.49 11.20 30.60
CA PRO A 210 6.74 9.87 31.16
C PRO A 210 6.27 9.70 32.61
N GLY A 211 6.37 10.76 33.42
CA GLY A 211 6.01 10.73 34.85
C GLY A 211 4.54 11.02 35.16
N TYR A 212 3.67 11.20 34.17
CA TYR A 212 2.23 11.34 34.39
C TYR A 212 1.63 10.02 34.88
N ASP A 213 0.76 10.09 35.88
CA ASP A 213 0.05 8.94 36.45
C ASP A 213 -1.26 8.72 35.68
N ASP A 214 -1.30 7.66 34.87
CA ASP A 214 -2.46 7.25 34.08
C ASP A 214 -3.24 6.08 34.71
N SER A 215 -2.95 5.72 35.96
CA SER A 215 -3.67 4.64 36.66
C SER A 215 -5.17 4.90 36.84
N GLY A 216 -5.59 6.17 36.84
CA GLY A 216 -7.00 6.57 36.88
C GLY A 216 -7.74 6.39 35.55
N TRP A 217 -7.07 5.99 34.46
CA TRP A 217 -7.74 5.76 33.17
C TRP A 217 -8.47 4.41 33.11
N ASP A 218 -8.19 3.48 34.03
CA ASP A 218 -8.72 2.10 34.04
C ASP A 218 -10.08 1.94 34.77
N ASP A 219 -10.88 3.01 34.98
CA ASP A 219 -12.13 2.90 35.75
C ASP A 219 -13.35 2.50 34.88
N PRO A 220 -13.91 1.28 35.03
CA PRO A 220 -15.09 0.85 34.27
C PRO A 220 -16.35 1.57 34.74
N PHE A 221 -17.14 2.07 33.78
CA PHE A 221 -18.42 2.72 34.05
C PHE A 221 -19.35 1.86 34.94
N PRO A 222 -19.85 2.39 36.08
CA PRO A 222 -20.84 1.69 36.90
C PRO A 222 -22.11 1.27 36.15
N ILE A 223 -22.53 2.06 35.15
CA ILE A 223 -23.56 1.72 34.18
C ILE A 223 -23.11 2.23 32.81
N ASP A 224 -23.06 1.35 31.81
CA ASP A 224 -22.98 1.69 30.39
C ASP A 224 -23.91 0.74 29.64
N THR A 225 -24.92 1.29 28.94
CA THR A 225 -25.96 0.51 28.29
C THR A 225 -26.20 1.00 26.87
N THR A 226 -26.51 0.06 25.98
CA THR A 226 -26.96 0.36 24.61
C THR A 226 -28.29 -0.34 24.29
N PHE A 227 -28.81 -1.14 25.23
CA PHE A 227 -30.04 -1.93 25.09
C PHE A 227 -30.11 -2.73 23.79
N ALA A 228 -28.98 -3.31 23.36
CA ALA A 228 -28.90 -3.95 22.04
C ALA A 228 -29.70 -5.28 21.97
N ALA A 229 -29.89 -5.94 23.11
CA ALA A 229 -30.53 -7.25 23.18
C ALA A 229 -31.66 -7.34 24.21
N ASP A 230 -31.56 -6.63 25.35
CA ASP A 230 -32.53 -6.66 26.44
C ASP A 230 -32.53 -5.35 27.27
N ALA A 231 -33.13 -5.38 28.47
CA ALA A 231 -33.23 -4.24 29.38
C ALA A 231 -31.97 -3.99 30.22
N GLU A 232 -30.89 -4.76 30.04
CA GLU A 232 -29.57 -4.57 30.63
C GLU A 232 -29.61 -4.26 32.15
N GLY A 233 -30.37 -5.07 32.89
CA GLY A 233 -30.47 -4.99 34.36
C GLY A 233 -31.43 -3.92 34.90
N PHE A 234 -32.11 -3.16 34.04
CA PHE A 234 -33.19 -2.28 34.48
C PHE A 234 -34.46 -3.08 34.80
N VAL A 235 -35.12 -2.70 35.89
CA VAL A 235 -36.38 -3.29 36.38
C VAL A 235 -37.47 -2.23 36.36
N TYR A 236 -38.54 -2.51 35.63
CA TYR A 236 -39.70 -1.64 35.54
C TYR A 236 -40.48 -1.59 36.87
N ALA A 237 -40.88 -0.39 37.27
CA ALA A 237 -41.78 -0.13 38.37
C ALA A 237 -42.92 0.79 37.90
N ASP A 238 -44.15 0.32 38.07
CA ASP A 238 -45.33 1.18 38.02
C ASP A 238 -45.42 2.01 39.32
N ASP A 239 -45.93 3.22 39.19
CA ASP A 239 -45.96 4.24 40.24
C ASP A 239 -44.57 4.55 40.85
N ALA A 240 -43.53 4.55 40.02
CA ALA A 240 -42.13 4.77 40.43
C ALA A 240 -41.87 6.07 41.20
N PHE A 241 -42.78 7.05 41.11
CA PHE A 241 -42.65 8.36 41.75
C PHE A 241 -43.76 8.67 42.77
N GLY A 242 -44.52 7.67 43.21
CA GLY A 242 -45.39 7.73 44.39
C GLY A 242 -46.62 8.61 44.25
N THR A 243 -47.33 8.52 43.13
CA THR A 243 -48.58 9.24 42.87
C THR A 243 -49.79 8.62 43.57
N ASN A 244 -49.63 7.43 44.16
CA ASN A 244 -50.70 6.61 44.76
C ASN A 244 -51.74 6.12 43.74
N ASN A 245 -51.36 6.03 42.47
CA ASN A 245 -52.21 5.50 41.40
C ASN A 245 -51.53 4.31 40.70
N PRO A 246 -51.47 3.13 41.36
CA PRO A 246 -50.90 1.95 40.75
C PRO A 246 -51.75 1.43 39.57
N SER A 247 -51.12 0.66 38.70
CA SER A 247 -51.65 0.09 37.45
C SER A 247 -52.05 1.14 36.41
N LYS A 248 -51.35 2.27 36.38
CA LYS A 248 -51.60 3.37 35.42
C LYS A 248 -50.47 3.61 34.44
N ALA A 249 -49.36 2.90 34.61
CA ALA A 249 -48.22 2.92 33.72
C ALA A 249 -47.84 1.50 33.27
N LYS A 250 -47.24 1.39 32.09
CA LYS A 250 -46.54 0.17 31.64
C LYS A 250 -45.14 0.52 31.15
N GLY A 251 -44.22 -0.43 31.29
CA GLY A 251 -42.89 -0.36 30.70
C GLY A 251 -42.63 -1.55 29.80
N GLU A 252 -41.91 -1.31 28.71
CA GLU A 252 -41.54 -2.34 27.73
C GLU A 252 -40.10 -2.11 27.26
N TYR A 253 -39.33 -3.18 27.10
CA TYR A 253 -38.11 -3.13 26.28
C TYR A 253 -38.50 -3.19 24.81
N LYS A 254 -38.03 -2.23 24.01
CA LYS A 254 -38.28 -2.14 22.58
C LYS A 254 -37.01 -2.50 21.83
N ALA A 255 -37.05 -3.54 20.99
CA ALA A 255 -35.85 -3.97 20.25
C ALA A 255 -35.42 -3.02 19.11
N TYR A 256 -36.30 -2.10 18.66
CA TYR A 256 -36.04 -1.25 17.47
C TYR A 256 -36.55 0.19 17.60
N GLU A 257 -36.99 0.61 18.79
CA GLU A 257 -37.52 1.97 19.02
C GLU A 257 -36.59 2.82 19.92
N GLY A 258 -35.35 2.39 20.12
CA GLY A 258 -34.28 3.19 20.72
C GLY A 258 -33.73 4.23 19.76
N PHE A 259 -32.74 4.99 20.22
CA PHE A 259 -32.04 5.96 19.39
C PHE A 259 -31.18 5.25 18.34
N ARG A 260 -30.51 4.16 18.72
CA ARG A 260 -29.73 3.28 17.84
C ARG A 260 -30.06 1.82 18.13
N GLY A 261 -31.25 1.38 17.71
CA GLY A 261 -31.70 -0.01 17.87
C GLY A 261 -32.67 -0.18 19.03
N GLY A 262 -32.28 -0.92 20.07
CA GLY A 262 -33.16 -1.20 21.20
C GLY A 262 -33.18 -0.07 22.24
N GLY A 263 -34.19 -0.05 23.11
CA GLY A 263 -34.36 1.00 24.12
C GLY A 263 -35.48 0.69 25.11
N LEU A 264 -35.59 1.49 26.17
CA LEU A 264 -36.62 1.32 27.20
C LEU A 264 -37.76 2.31 27.02
N TYR A 265 -38.98 1.79 27.16
CA TYR A 265 -40.22 2.53 26.95
C TYR A 265 -41.03 2.60 28.24
N VAL A 266 -41.67 3.75 28.47
CA VAL A 266 -42.68 3.98 29.51
C VAL A 266 -43.90 4.64 28.87
N GLU A 267 -45.08 4.07 29.12
CA GLU A 267 -46.36 4.67 28.73
C GLU A 267 -47.23 4.95 29.94
N LEU A 268 -47.76 6.17 30.04
CA LEU A 268 -48.76 6.58 31.02
C LEU A 268 -50.08 6.91 30.30
N GLY A 269 -51.22 6.69 30.96
CA GLY A 269 -52.53 7.19 30.50
C GLY A 269 -53.50 6.11 30.00
N VAL A 270 -53.99 5.24 30.87
CA VAL A 270 -54.93 4.15 30.49
C VAL A 270 -56.42 4.49 30.68
N SER A 271 -56.75 5.57 31.39
CA SER A 271 -58.10 6.01 31.76
C SER A 271 -58.05 7.42 32.36
N THR A 272 -59.20 8.10 32.51
CA THR A 272 -59.26 9.37 33.26
C THR A 272 -58.71 9.21 34.67
N VAL A 273 -57.55 9.81 34.96
CA VAL A 273 -56.84 9.67 36.25
C VAL A 273 -56.03 10.93 36.54
N LEU A 274 -55.99 11.32 37.81
CA LEU A 274 -55.11 12.39 38.28
C LEU A 274 -53.79 11.77 38.74
N ALA A 275 -52.66 12.35 38.34
CA ALA A 275 -51.31 11.99 38.74
C ALA A 275 -50.93 10.51 38.51
N MET A 276 -50.09 10.25 37.53
CA MET A 276 -49.59 8.90 37.21
C MET A 276 -48.08 8.91 37.02
N SER A 277 -47.44 7.81 37.37
CA SER A 277 -46.00 7.66 37.17
C SER A 277 -45.61 6.23 36.83
N GLY A 278 -44.48 6.10 36.16
CA GLY A 278 -43.85 4.81 35.85
C GLY A 278 -42.40 5.06 35.49
N GLY A 279 -41.54 4.09 35.76
CA GLY A 279 -40.12 4.24 35.52
C GLY A 279 -39.37 2.92 35.59
N TRP A 280 -38.13 2.96 35.13
CA TRP A 280 -37.21 1.83 35.21
C TRP A 280 -36.12 2.15 36.22
N SER A 281 -35.76 1.15 37.02
CA SER A 281 -34.77 1.28 38.08
C SER A 281 -33.60 0.32 37.88
N ARG A 282 -32.38 0.75 38.21
CA ARG A 282 -31.18 -0.11 38.21
C ARG A 282 -30.31 0.22 39.43
N ASN A 283 -29.85 -0.82 40.11
CA ASN A 283 -28.88 -0.69 41.20
C ASN A 283 -27.46 -0.74 40.67
N PHE A 284 -26.57 0.07 41.25
CA PHE A 284 -25.13 0.07 40.98
C PHE A 284 -24.34 0.36 42.25
N SER A 285 -23.01 0.28 42.22
CA SER A 285 -22.16 0.64 43.35
C SER A 285 -20.97 1.44 42.87
N VAL A 286 -20.55 2.41 43.67
CA VAL A 286 -19.37 3.23 43.41
C VAL A 286 -18.28 2.91 44.44
N ALA A 287 -17.04 2.74 43.97
CA ALA A 287 -15.91 2.36 44.81
C ALA A 287 -15.35 3.53 45.61
N GLU A 288 -15.44 4.74 45.05
CA GLU A 288 -14.96 5.99 45.64
C GLU A 288 -16.07 7.05 45.61
N ALA A 289 -16.00 8.02 46.55
CA ALA A 289 -16.97 9.10 46.61
C ALA A 289 -16.55 10.22 45.65
N ASP A 290 -17.38 10.51 44.65
CA ASP A 290 -17.08 11.51 43.61
C ASP A 290 -18.37 12.07 42.97
N THR A 291 -18.23 13.02 42.05
CA THR A 291 -19.29 13.51 41.18
C THR A 291 -19.36 12.69 39.90
N PHE A 292 -20.45 11.94 39.74
CA PHE A 292 -20.71 11.12 38.57
C PHE A 292 -21.60 11.88 37.58
N GLU A 293 -21.25 11.86 36.30
CA GLU A 293 -22.16 12.24 35.24
C GLU A 293 -23.14 11.09 34.96
N VAL A 294 -24.42 11.44 34.91
CA VAL A 294 -25.51 10.56 34.53
C VAL A 294 -26.12 11.09 33.26
N MET A 295 -25.93 10.35 32.17
CA MET A 295 -26.43 10.71 30.85
C MET A 295 -27.31 9.63 30.26
N PHE A 296 -28.24 10.06 29.41
CA PHE A 296 -29.09 9.18 28.65
C PHE A 296 -29.76 9.97 27.53
N ARG A 297 -30.02 9.30 26.41
CA ARG A 297 -30.90 9.86 25.38
C ARG A 297 -32.34 9.59 25.73
N TYR A 298 -33.22 10.53 25.38
CA TYR A 298 -34.64 10.40 25.62
C TYR A 298 -35.47 11.00 24.48
N ARG A 299 -36.70 10.51 24.35
CA ARG A 299 -37.77 11.14 23.59
C ARG A 299 -39.04 11.12 24.44
N LEU A 300 -39.59 12.29 24.72
CA LEU A 300 -40.85 12.43 25.44
C LEU A 300 -41.91 12.93 24.45
N ALA A 301 -43.02 12.22 24.33
CA ALA A 301 -44.17 12.60 23.52
C ALA A 301 -45.46 12.55 24.34
N THR A 302 -46.33 13.52 24.10
CA THR A 302 -47.63 13.70 24.76
C THR A 302 -48.76 13.82 23.75
N PRO A 303 -49.03 12.83 22.90
CA PRO A 303 -50.08 12.94 21.90
C PRO A 303 -51.45 13.25 22.54
N ASN A 304 -52.17 14.18 21.91
CA ASN A 304 -53.54 14.59 22.26
C ASN A 304 -53.72 15.27 23.62
N TYR A 305 -52.65 15.65 24.31
CA TYR A 305 -52.74 16.37 25.58
C TYR A 305 -53.44 17.73 25.44
N ASP A 306 -54.36 18.01 26.37
CA ASP A 306 -55.00 19.31 26.53
C ASP A 306 -54.03 20.35 27.10
N ALA A 307 -54.36 21.64 26.93
CA ALA A 307 -53.49 22.74 27.36
C ALA A 307 -53.20 22.81 28.87
N ASP A 308 -54.01 22.13 29.70
CA ASP A 308 -53.80 22.03 31.16
C ASP A 308 -53.24 20.66 31.60
N GLU A 309 -52.77 19.86 30.65
CA GLU A 309 -52.07 18.59 30.85
C GLU A 309 -50.57 18.74 30.63
N TYR A 310 -49.80 18.04 31.43
CA TYR A 310 -48.35 18.01 31.28
C TYR A 310 -47.75 16.67 31.68
N ALA A 311 -46.64 16.34 31.03
CA ALA A 311 -45.79 15.22 31.39
C ALA A 311 -44.38 15.70 31.70
N ASP A 312 -43.79 15.12 32.74
CA ASP A 312 -42.41 15.31 33.16
C ASP A 312 -41.60 14.04 32.90
N LEU A 313 -40.43 14.18 32.29
CA LEU A 313 -39.37 13.17 32.40
C LEU A 313 -38.64 13.41 33.72
N ILE A 314 -38.46 12.37 34.52
CA ILE A 314 -37.82 12.43 35.83
C ILE A 314 -36.61 11.48 35.85
N LEU A 315 -35.46 12.05 36.20
CA LEU A 315 -34.29 11.32 36.67
C LEU A 315 -34.24 11.41 38.20
N SER A 316 -34.05 10.28 38.87
CA SER A 316 -33.84 10.20 40.32
C SER A 316 -32.71 9.26 40.68
N ILE A 317 -31.86 9.64 41.63
CA ILE A 317 -30.87 8.76 42.25
C ILE A 317 -31.03 8.82 43.76
N ASP A 318 -31.21 7.66 44.39
CA ASP A 318 -31.49 7.51 45.83
C ASP A 318 -32.66 8.39 46.31
N GLY A 319 -33.65 8.60 45.45
CA GLY A 319 -34.82 9.44 45.69
C GLY A 319 -34.59 10.95 45.48
N VAL A 320 -33.37 11.40 45.20
CA VAL A 320 -33.06 12.78 44.82
C VAL A 320 -33.33 12.97 43.34
N ARG A 321 -34.18 13.93 42.97
CA ARG A 321 -34.53 14.23 41.58
C ARG A 321 -33.61 15.27 40.97
N TYR A 322 -33.29 15.10 39.68
CA TYR A 322 -32.36 15.95 38.95
C TYR A 322 -33.05 16.71 37.81
N GLY A 323 -32.51 17.89 37.50
CA GLY A 323 -33.02 18.82 36.49
C GLY A 323 -33.84 20.00 37.03
N GLU A 324 -34.23 20.91 36.13
CA GLU A 324 -34.88 22.16 36.50
C GLU A 324 -36.23 21.91 37.19
N ASN A 325 -36.39 22.37 38.43
CA ASN A 325 -37.57 22.10 39.26
C ASN A 325 -37.84 20.60 39.46
N ASN A 326 -36.80 19.80 39.69
CA ASN A 326 -36.87 18.35 39.96
C ASN A 326 -37.42 17.51 38.79
N ARG A 327 -37.17 17.94 37.54
CA ARG A 327 -37.52 17.23 36.31
C ARG A 327 -36.48 17.52 35.22
N VAL A 328 -36.32 16.60 34.28
CA VAL A 328 -35.42 16.73 33.12
C VAL A 328 -36.04 17.62 32.06
N VAL A 329 -37.29 17.35 31.68
CA VAL A 329 -38.07 18.15 30.73
C VAL A 329 -39.55 18.06 31.06
N ARG A 330 -40.31 19.09 30.66
CA ARG A 330 -41.78 19.10 30.68
C ARG A 330 -42.33 19.37 29.28
N LEU A 331 -43.34 18.61 28.89
CA LEU A 331 -44.26 18.99 27.81
C LEU A 331 -45.61 19.39 28.43
N THR A 332 -46.17 20.51 28.00
CA THR A 332 -47.52 20.97 28.37
C THR A 332 -48.37 21.00 27.10
N GLY A 333 -49.51 20.34 27.12
CA GLY A 333 -50.29 20.08 25.90
C GLY A 333 -49.60 19.08 24.97
N ALA A 334 -50.17 18.95 23.76
CA ALA A 334 -49.66 18.03 22.75
C ALA A 334 -48.27 18.44 22.24
N GLY A 335 -47.31 17.51 22.30
CA GLY A 335 -45.94 17.76 21.82
C GLY A 335 -45.08 16.49 21.73
N ASP A 336 -43.89 16.66 21.15
CA ASP A 336 -42.84 15.64 21.03
C ASP A 336 -41.49 16.35 21.07
N THR A 337 -40.58 15.89 21.95
CA THR A 337 -39.23 16.48 22.04
C THR A 337 -38.32 16.06 20.89
N GLY A 338 -38.68 15.01 20.13
CA GLY A 338 -37.71 14.23 19.38
C GLY A 338 -36.69 13.59 20.33
N TRP A 339 -35.68 12.94 19.75
CA TRP A 339 -34.55 12.44 20.53
C TRP A 339 -33.66 13.60 21.00
N GLN A 340 -33.40 13.62 22.30
CA GLN A 340 -32.59 14.60 23.01
C GLN A 340 -31.58 13.86 23.89
N LEU A 341 -30.49 14.53 24.27
CA LEU A 341 -29.51 14.03 25.25
C LEU A 341 -29.71 14.78 26.57
N ALA A 342 -29.87 14.05 27.67
CA ALA A 342 -29.81 14.61 29.02
C ALA A 342 -28.48 14.23 29.68
N SER A 343 -27.89 15.16 30.44
CA SER A 343 -26.69 14.94 31.26
C SER A 343 -26.82 15.68 32.59
N PHE A 344 -26.42 15.03 33.68
CA PHE A 344 -26.47 15.56 35.04
C PHE A 344 -25.23 15.18 35.84
N ASN A 345 -24.64 16.14 36.55
CA ASN A 345 -23.59 15.89 37.54
C ASN A 345 -24.23 15.54 38.89
N VAL A 346 -23.92 14.35 39.40
CA VAL A 346 -24.56 13.69 40.55
C VAL A 346 -23.48 13.32 41.57
N PRO A 347 -23.40 13.99 42.73
CA PRO A 347 -22.46 13.61 43.78
C PRO A 347 -22.91 12.32 44.47
N LEU A 348 -22.06 11.30 44.49
CA LEU A 348 -22.32 9.98 45.07
C LEU A 348 -21.26 9.63 46.14
N SER A 349 -21.71 8.98 47.21
CA SER A 349 -20.84 8.47 48.28
C SER A 349 -20.45 7.02 48.03
N VAL A 350 -19.29 6.56 48.50
CA VAL A 350 -18.91 5.13 48.44
C VAL A 350 -20.07 4.20 48.85
N GLY A 351 -20.39 3.22 48.01
CA GLY A 351 -21.39 2.20 48.30
C GLY A 351 -22.49 2.06 47.23
N PRO A 352 -23.62 1.41 47.58
CA PRO A 352 -24.70 1.11 46.64
C PRO A 352 -25.63 2.31 46.41
N HIS A 353 -26.11 2.44 45.17
CA HIS A 353 -27.04 3.47 44.71
C HIS A 353 -28.13 2.89 43.81
N THR A 354 -29.27 3.59 43.73
CA THR A 354 -30.39 3.24 42.84
C THR A 354 -30.70 4.38 41.89
N LEU A 355 -30.52 4.13 40.58
CA LEU A 355 -30.93 4.99 39.48
C LEU A 355 -32.37 4.70 39.08
N VAL A 356 -33.19 5.74 38.86
CA VAL A 356 -34.55 5.66 38.33
C VAL A 356 -34.75 6.68 37.21
N ILE A 357 -35.13 6.24 36.02
CA ILE A 357 -35.54 7.09 34.89
C ILE A 357 -37.00 6.75 34.55
N GLY A 358 -37.86 7.75 34.46
CA GLY A 358 -39.26 7.51 34.18
C GLY A 358 -40.05 8.76 33.85
N ALA A 359 -41.35 8.61 33.74
CA ALA A 359 -42.27 9.70 33.44
C ALA A 359 -43.26 9.91 34.58
N TYR A 360 -43.71 11.16 34.72
CA TYR A 360 -44.86 11.57 35.53
C TYR A 360 -45.83 12.36 34.65
N SER A 361 -47.12 12.16 34.81
CA SER A 361 -48.16 12.99 34.20
C SER A 361 -49.12 13.52 35.25
N ASN A 362 -49.52 14.79 35.11
CA ASN A 362 -50.39 15.45 36.08
C ASN A 362 -51.82 14.93 36.04
N LYS A 363 -52.31 14.58 34.86
CA LYS A 363 -53.63 13.98 34.63
C LYS A 363 -53.72 13.45 33.19
N ALA A 364 -54.70 12.57 32.98
CA ALA A 364 -55.34 12.37 31.68
C ALA A 364 -56.84 12.58 31.88
N SER A 365 -57.44 13.44 31.08
CA SER A 365 -58.87 13.67 30.95
C SER A 365 -59.57 12.61 30.06
N SER A 366 -58.85 12.05 29.09
CA SER A 366 -59.33 11.08 28.09
C SER A 366 -58.43 9.84 27.97
N SER A 367 -58.90 8.80 27.29
CA SER A 367 -58.15 7.54 27.10
C SER A 367 -57.11 7.56 25.98
N ASP A 368 -57.17 8.56 25.10
CA ASP A 368 -56.26 8.78 23.97
C ASP A 368 -55.11 9.76 24.29
N GLU A 369 -55.13 10.35 25.49
CA GLU A 369 -54.04 11.16 26.04
C GLU A 369 -52.99 10.25 26.69
N LYS A 370 -51.81 10.19 26.07
CA LYS A 370 -50.70 9.34 26.52
C LYS A 370 -49.49 10.16 26.86
N THR A 371 -48.76 9.77 27.90
CA THR A 371 -47.33 10.08 27.99
C THR A 371 -46.57 8.91 27.42
N GLN A 372 -45.67 9.17 26.49
CA GLN A 372 -44.79 8.17 25.90
C GLN A 372 -43.35 8.64 26.10
N LEU A 373 -42.57 7.85 26.83
CA LEU A 373 -41.16 8.12 27.07
C LEU A 373 -40.34 6.96 26.53
N TRP A 374 -39.44 7.25 25.61
CA TRP A 374 -38.34 6.38 25.23
C TRP A 374 -37.05 6.91 25.84
N PHE A 375 -36.20 6.02 26.32
CA PHE A 375 -34.83 6.38 26.66
C PHE A 375 -33.87 5.25 26.31
N ASP A 376 -32.64 5.64 25.98
CA ASP A 376 -31.58 4.80 25.43
C ASP A 376 -30.21 5.35 25.87
N GLU A 377 -29.15 4.58 25.69
CA GLU A 377 -27.76 4.97 25.96
C GLU A 377 -27.55 5.50 27.39
N VAL A 378 -28.07 4.78 28.41
CA VAL A 378 -27.95 5.22 29.81
C VAL A 378 -26.54 4.93 30.33
N ARG A 379 -25.87 5.97 30.82
CA ARG A 379 -24.53 5.88 31.39
C ARG A 379 -24.44 6.56 32.75
N VAL A 380 -23.70 5.94 33.66
CA VAL A 380 -23.25 6.53 34.92
C VAL A 380 -21.73 6.41 34.94
N ARG A 381 -21.03 7.54 34.96
CA ARG A 381 -19.57 7.60 34.85
C ARG A 381 -19.01 8.70 35.73
N THR A 382 -17.79 8.56 36.25
CA THR A 382 -17.01 9.72 36.69
C THR A 382 -16.67 10.55 35.44
N GLY A 383 -16.51 11.86 35.59
CA GLY A 383 -16.37 12.86 34.52
C GLY A 383 -15.90 12.29 33.16
N GLU A 384 -16.84 12.23 32.21
CA GLU A 384 -16.77 11.77 30.81
C GLU A 384 -15.69 10.77 30.28
N GLY A 385 -15.02 9.93 31.07
CA GLY A 385 -13.86 9.15 30.60
C GLY A 385 -14.16 7.72 30.16
N GLY A 386 -14.05 7.41 28.87
CA GLY A 386 -14.00 6.02 28.35
C GLY A 386 -12.56 5.53 28.20
N GLY A 387 -11.87 5.37 29.33
CA GLY A 387 -10.47 4.91 29.35
C GLY A 387 -10.32 3.42 29.62
N GLY A 388 -9.10 2.92 29.49
CA GLY A 388 -8.75 1.55 29.84
C GLY A 388 -7.38 1.14 29.33
N THR A 389 -7.18 -0.17 29.25
CA THR A 389 -6.02 -0.79 28.61
C THR A 389 -6.43 -1.58 27.36
N GLY A 390 -5.62 -1.48 26.31
CA GLY A 390 -5.90 -2.13 25.02
C GLY A 390 -4.64 -2.42 24.23
N ALA A 391 -4.76 -3.23 23.18
CA ALA A 391 -3.70 -3.42 22.21
C ALA A 391 -3.81 -2.34 21.13
N THR A 392 -2.69 -1.74 20.74
CA THR A 392 -2.61 -0.80 19.61
C THR A 392 -3.21 -1.39 18.34
N ALA A 393 -3.62 -0.52 17.41
CA ALA A 393 -4.76 -0.70 16.50
C ALA A 393 -6.10 -0.41 17.19
N PHE A 394 -6.17 0.77 17.82
CA PHE A 394 -7.41 1.34 18.32
C PHE A 394 -8.24 1.84 17.16
N GLY A 395 -9.54 1.59 17.17
CA GLY A 395 -10.38 2.03 16.07
C GLY A 395 -11.81 1.54 16.14
N PHE A 396 -12.55 1.83 15.10
CA PHE A 396 -13.90 1.31 14.84
C PHE A 396 -14.25 1.53 13.37
N GLU A 397 -15.24 0.79 12.88
CA GLU A 397 -15.79 0.93 11.53
C GLU A 397 -17.32 0.84 11.60
N GLY A 398 -18.01 1.89 11.19
CA GLY A 398 -19.47 1.98 11.23
C GLY A 398 -20.13 1.09 10.17
N ALA A 399 -21.42 0.80 10.34
CA ALA A 399 -22.19 -0.05 9.40
C ALA A 399 -22.31 0.50 7.96
N GLY A 400 -21.84 1.73 7.70
CA GLY A 400 -21.69 2.32 6.37
C GLY A 400 -20.23 2.46 5.90
N GLY A 401 -19.26 1.91 6.64
CA GLY A 401 -17.87 1.83 6.24
C GLY A 401 -17.73 0.94 5.01
N THR A 402 -17.14 1.45 3.95
CA THR A 402 -17.00 0.84 2.61
C THR A 402 -16.11 -0.42 2.60
N GLY A 403 -15.76 -0.96 3.77
CA GLY A 403 -14.86 -2.09 3.90
C GLY A 403 -15.48 -3.47 3.71
N THR A 404 -16.82 -3.60 3.76
CA THR A 404 -17.51 -4.90 3.62
C THR A 404 -18.34 -5.02 2.35
N THR A 405 -18.39 -3.97 1.51
CA THR A 405 -19.18 -3.91 0.27
C THR A 405 -18.39 -3.17 -0.81
N PHE A 406 -18.68 -3.46 -2.08
CA PHE A 406 -18.27 -2.63 -3.19
C PHE A 406 -19.11 -1.36 -3.27
N ASP A 407 -18.46 -0.24 -3.60
CA ASP A 407 -19.14 0.96 -4.09
C ASP A 407 -19.41 0.79 -5.59
N VAL A 408 -20.66 0.89 -5.99
CA VAL A 408 -21.09 0.69 -7.38
C VAL A 408 -21.81 1.94 -7.87
N THR A 409 -21.26 2.59 -8.90
CA THR A 409 -21.87 3.74 -9.56
C THR A 409 -22.20 3.42 -11.01
N THR A 410 -23.47 3.57 -11.38
CA THR A 410 -23.94 3.48 -12.76
C THR A 410 -24.09 4.88 -13.35
N TYR A 411 -23.42 5.13 -14.47
CA TYR A 411 -23.53 6.35 -15.25
C TYR A 411 -24.26 6.09 -16.56
N LYS A 412 -25.34 6.81 -16.80
CA LYS A 412 -25.92 6.86 -18.14
C LYS A 412 -25.10 7.75 -19.05
N ALA A 413 -24.68 7.25 -20.21
CA ALA A 413 -23.99 8.07 -21.18
C ALA A 413 -24.97 8.88 -22.04
N ASN A 414 -24.58 10.10 -22.42
CA ASN A 414 -25.30 10.90 -23.43
C ASN A 414 -25.05 10.40 -24.88
N GLY A 415 -24.03 9.57 -25.08
CA GLY A 415 -23.61 9.07 -26.39
C GLY A 415 -23.29 7.58 -26.36
N THR A 416 -22.93 7.06 -27.53
CA THR A 416 -22.64 5.63 -27.74
C THR A 416 -21.30 5.24 -27.12
N ILE A 417 -21.27 4.14 -26.35
CA ILE A 417 -20.06 3.66 -25.66
C ILE A 417 -19.63 2.32 -26.22
N THR A 418 -18.58 2.31 -27.03
CA THR A 418 -18.06 1.09 -27.67
C THR A 418 -16.67 0.67 -27.18
N THR A 419 -16.04 1.50 -26.35
CA THR A 419 -14.67 1.30 -25.87
C THR A 419 -14.53 1.75 -24.41
N LEU A 420 -13.51 1.22 -23.73
CA LEU A 420 -13.13 1.62 -22.38
C LEU A 420 -12.71 3.08 -22.32
N ALA A 421 -12.03 3.60 -23.34
CA ALA A 421 -11.65 5.01 -23.37
C ALA A 421 -12.88 5.95 -23.32
N LEU A 422 -13.97 5.58 -24.00
CA LEU A 422 -15.24 6.32 -23.92
C LEU A 422 -15.91 6.13 -22.57
N ALA A 423 -15.86 4.93 -22.00
CA ALA A 423 -16.39 4.65 -20.67
C ALA A 423 -15.71 5.49 -19.57
N GLU A 424 -14.38 5.55 -19.61
CA GLU A 424 -13.57 6.37 -18.71
C GLU A 424 -13.84 7.86 -18.91
N ALA A 425 -14.05 8.31 -20.15
CA ALA A 425 -14.45 9.69 -20.42
C ALA A 425 -15.82 10.04 -19.80
N VAL A 426 -16.78 9.11 -19.79
CA VAL A 426 -18.08 9.29 -19.12
C VAL A 426 -17.90 9.39 -17.60
N ILE A 427 -17.05 8.55 -17.00
CA ILE A 427 -16.75 8.60 -15.56
C ILE A 427 -16.11 9.94 -15.19
N ALA A 428 -15.11 10.38 -15.97
CA ALA A 428 -14.31 11.57 -15.67
C ALA A 428 -15.03 12.90 -15.93
N ASN A 429 -16.00 12.93 -16.86
CA ASN A 429 -16.64 14.17 -17.30
C ASN A 429 -18.16 14.17 -17.11
N PRO A 430 -18.68 14.93 -16.13
CA PRO A 430 -20.13 15.05 -15.89
C PRO A 430 -20.95 15.50 -17.11
N THR A 431 -20.37 16.24 -18.06
CA THR A 431 -21.09 16.67 -19.27
C THR A 431 -21.39 15.52 -20.25
N SER A 432 -20.65 14.41 -20.14
CA SER A 432 -20.87 13.19 -20.93
C SER A 432 -21.93 12.27 -20.32
N GLN A 433 -22.44 12.61 -19.13
CA GLN A 433 -23.43 11.85 -18.37
C GLN A 433 -24.83 12.42 -18.62
N ALA A 434 -25.83 11.56 -18.76
CA ALA A 434 -27.23 11.98 -18.66
C ALA A 434 -27.59 12.19 -17.18
N ALA A 435 -28.77 12.75 -16.88
CA ALA A 435 -29.23 13.02 -15.51
C ALA A 435 -29.40 11.78 -14.60
N TRP A 436 -29.05 10.58 -15.09
CA TRP A 436 -29.19 9.31 -14.41
C TRP A 436 -27.80 8.80 -14.00
N VAL A 437 -27.39 9.21 -12.80
CA VAL A 437 -26.24 8.66 -12.05
C VAL A 437 -26.78 8.05 -10.76
N GLN A 438 -26.48 6.78 -10.52
CA GLN A 438 -26.98 6.04 -9.35
C GLN A 438 -25.83 5.37 -8.65
N THR A 439 -25.78 5.48 -7.32
CA THR A 439 -24.76 4.86 -6.49
C THR A 439 -25.41 3.91 -5.49
N SER A 440 -24.78 2.77 -5.26
CA SER A 440 -25.21 1.77 -4.29
C SER A 440 -24.02 1.02 -3.70
N ALA A 441 -24.19 0.47 -2.51
CA ALA A 441 -23.26 -0.51 -1.94
C ALA A 441 -23.72 -1.94 -2.27
N ALA A 442 -22.80 -2.83 -2.64
CA ALA A 442 -23.10 -4.23 -2.96
C ALA A 442 -22.09 -5.20 -2.33
N PRO A 443 -22.53 -6.24 -1.61
CA PRO A 443 -21.61 -7.21 -1.01
C PRO A 443 -20.90 -8.08 -2.06
N THR A 444 -21.49 -8.23 -3.24
CA THR A 444 -20.95 -8.98 -4.38
C THR A 444 -21.34 -8.31 -5.68
N ILE A 445 -20.54 -8.46 -6.74
CA ILE A 445 -20.93 -8.06 -8.09
C ILE A 445 -21.55 -9.26 -8.80
N ASN A 446 -22.89 -9.25 -8.86
CA ASN A 446 -23.71 -10.27 -9.53
C ASN A 446 -24.95 -9.61 -10.14
N TYR A 447 -24.74 -8.96 -11.28
CA TYR A 447 -25.75 -8.18 -11.98
C TYR A 447 -26.15 -8.81 -13.30
N ASN A 448 -27.45 -8.88 -13.55
CA ASN A 448 -27.99 -9.27 -14.84
C ASN A 448 -29.30 -8.53 -15.11
N ASN A 449 -29.39 -7.90 -16.27
CA ASN A 449 -30.64 -7.29 -16.74
C ASN A 449 -31.30 -8.18 -17.79
N THR A 450 -30.65 -8.34 -18.94
CA THR A 450 -31.20 -9.03 -20.12
C THR A 450 -30.15 -9.87 -20.86
N SER A 451 -28.94 -10.01 -20.30
CA SER A 451 -27.89 -10.85 -20.89
C SER A 451 -28.14 -12.34 -20.61
N THR A 452 -27.35 -13.19 -21.25
CA THR A 452 -27.22 -14.59 -20.84
C THR A 452 -26.71 -14.62 -19.38
N PRO A 453 -27.42 -15.27 -18.45
CA PRO A 453 -26.97 -15.41 -17.06
C PRO A 453 -25.57 -16.00 -16.96
N GLY A 454 -24.80 -15.57 -15.96
CA GLY A 454 -23.49 -16.13 -15.67
C GLY A 454 -23.59 -17.38 -14.79
N HIS A 455 -22.57 -17.63 -13.98
CA HIS A 455 -22.48 -18.87 -13.20
C HIS A 455 -23.24 -18.82 -11.88
N TYR A 456 -23.67 -17.63 -11.44
CA TYR A 456 -24.29 -17.40 -10.13
C TYR A 456 -25.74 -16.90 -10.25
N ALA A 457 -26.55 -17.61 -11.05
CA ALA A 457 -27.95 -17.26 -11.35
C ALA A 457 -28.86 -17.10 -10.10
N THR A 458 -28.50 -17.71 -8.96
CA THR A 458 -29.20 -17.48 -7.68
C THR A 458 -28.68 -16.19 -7.03
N GLY A 459 -29.51 -15.15 -6.98
CA GLY A 459 -29.17 -13.88 -6.36
C GLY A 459 -28.75 -12.77 -7.33
N GLU A 460 -28.95 -12.95 -8.64
CA GLU A 460 -28.78 -11.90 -9.64
C GLU A 460 -29.67 -10.69 -9.32
N THR A 461 -29.10 -9.50 -9.41
CA THR A 461 -29.81 -8.23 -9.24
C THR A 461 -29.70 -7.38 -10.51
N SER A 462 -30.57 -6.38 -10.64
CA SER A 462 -30.42 -5.38 -11.70
C SER A 462 -29.34 -4.38 -11.35
N PHE A 463 -28.68 -3.83 -12.38
CA PHE A 463 -27.73 -2.74 -12.17
C PHE A 463 -28.40 -1.55 -11.44
N PRO A 464 -27.64 -0.79 -10.62
CA PRO A 464 -28.20 0.35 -9.91
C PRO A 464 -28.90 1.32 -10.85
N GLY A 465 -30.20 1.56 -10.60
CA GLY A 465 -31.05 2.42 -11.40
C GLY A 465 -31.75 1.78 -12.61
N THR A 466 -31.50 0.50 -12.90
CA THR A 466 -32.25 -0.25 -13.92
C THR A 466 -33.29 -1.15 -13.28
N SER A 467 -34.19 -1.70 -14.09
CA SER A 467 -35.19 -2.68 -13.67
C SER A 467 -34.92 -4.06 -14.27
N SER A 468 -35.32 -5.11 -13.55
CA SER A 468 -35.15 -6.50 -13.98
C SER A 468 -35.73 -6.74 -15.36
N ASN A 469 -35.04 -7.51 -16.21
CA ASN A 469 -35.47 -7.84 -17.57
C ASN A 469 -35.72 -6.61 -18.46
N THR A 470 -35.09 -5.48 -18.16
CA THR A 470 -35.21 -4.26 -18.98
C THR A 470 -33.91 -4.02 -19.73
N ASN A 471 -34.02 -3.86 -21.05
CA ASN A 471 -32.88 -3.51 -21.88
C ASN A 471 -32.53 -2.03 -21.69
N VAL A 472 -31.31 -1.76 -21.22
CA VAL A 472 -30.80 -0.40 -21.06
C VAL A 472 -29.46 -0.33 -21.79
N ASP A 473 -29.38 0.53 -22.80
CA ASP A 473 -28.20 0.67 -23.66
C ASP A 473 -27.33 1.85 -23.19
N ASN A 474 -26.07 1.95 -23.58
CA ASN A 474 -25.21 3.13 -23.39
C ASN A 474 -25.06 3.58 -21.94
N PHE A 475 -24.56 2.70 -21.07
CA PHE A 475 -24.24 3.04 -19.68
C PHE A 475 -22.88 2.47 -19.27
N VAL A 476 -22.34 3.01 -18.18
CA VAL A 476 -21.05 2.61 -17.61
C VAL A 476 -21.27 2.28 -16.15
N VAL A 477 -20.63 1.23 -15.65
CA VAL A 477 -20.64 0.87 -14.24
C VAL A 477 -19.22 0.97 -13.73
N LEU A 478 -19.00 1.79 -12.72
CA LEU A 478 -17.76 1.84 -11.96
C LEU A 478 -17.99 1.11 -10.63
N VAL A 479 -17.18 0.10 -10.39
CA VAL A 479 -17.11 -0.65 -9.14
C VAL A 479 -15.77 -0.35 -8.50
N THR A 480 -15.78 0.06 -7.24
CA THR A 480 -14.57 0.21 -6.42
C THR A 480 -14.72 -0.52 -5.10
N GLY A 481 -13.62 -1.05 -4.57
CA GLY A 481 -13.58 -1.67 -3.24
C GLY A 481 -12.19 -2.19 -2.92
N THR A 482 -12.01 -2.72 -1.72
CA THR A 482 -10.76 -3.36 -1.31
C THR A 482 -11.00 -4.86 -1.20
N VAL A 483 -10.19 -5.70 -1.84
CA VAL A 483 -10.25 -7.16 -1.70
C VAL A 483 -9.08 -7.65 -0.84
N ILE A 484 -9.35 -8.56 0.09
CA ILE A 484 -8.33 -9.18 0.94
C ILE A 484 -7.86 -10.48 0.32
N ILE A 485 -6.57 -10.51 -0.08
CA ILE A 485 -5.90 -11.72 -0.54
C ILE A 485 -5.26 -12.42 0.66
N PRO A 486 -5.75 -13.60 1.07
CA PRO A 486 -5.38 -14.22 2.34
C PRO A 486 -3.96 -14.82 2.35
N ARG A 487 -3.40 -15.12 1.17
CA ARG A 487 -2.06 -15.69 1.01
C ARG A 487 -1.49 -15.37 -0.37
N GLY A 488 -0.17 -15.24 -0.44
CA GLY A 488 0.55 -15.15 -1.71
C GLY A 488 0.40 -16.45 -2.53
N GLY A 489 0.37 -16.31 -3.85
CA GLY A 489 0.16 -17.38 -4.81
C GLY A 489 -0.42 -16.86 -6.12
N ASN A 490 -0.67 -17.78 -7.05
CA ASN A 490 -1.44 -17.46 -8.25
C ASN A 490 -2.92 -17.38 -7.87
N TRP A 491 -3.58 -16.31 -8.29
CA TRP A 491 -5.03 -16.12 -8.17
C TRP A 491 -5.60 -15.86 -9.56
N THR A 492 -6.61 -16.63 -9.97
CA THR A 492 -7.35 -16.34 -11.20
C THR A 492 -8.60 -15.55 -10.86
N PHE A 493 -8.71 -14.37 -11.46
CA PHE A 493 -9.93 -13.56 -11.45
C PHE A 493 -10.68 -13.77 -12.75
N GLY A 494 -12.00 -13.81 -12.66
CA GLY A 494 -12.90 -13.88 -13.79
C GLY A 494 -13.94 -12.79 -13.75
N VAL A 495 -14.17 -12.19 -14.92
CA VAL A 495 -15.27 -11.25 -15.15
C VAL A 495 -16.16 -11.83 -16.24
N HIS A 496 -17.41 -12.09 -15.90
CA HIS A 496 -18.44 -12.41 -16.88
C HIS A 496 -19.13 -11.11 -17.27
N SER A 497 -18.98 -10.65 -18.51
CA SER A 497 -19.51 -9.35 -18.95
C SER A 497 -20.19 -9.39 -20.30
N ASN A 498 -21.22 -8.56 -20.43
CA ASN A 498 -21.72 -8.03 -21.68
C ASN A 498 -22.05 -6.56 -21.44
N ASP A 499 -21.38 -5.58 -22.05
CA ASP A 499 -20.31 -5.63 -23.06
C ASP A 499 -18.88 -5.78 -22.47
N GLY A 500 -18.02 -4.76 -22.65
CA GLY A 500 -16.59 -4.77 -22.33
C GLY A 500 -16.29 -4.25 -20.93
N PHE A 501 -15.09 -4.56 -20.44
CA PHE A 501 -14.70 -4.22 -19.06
C PHE A 501 -13.20 -3.97 -18.88
N SER A 502 -12.85 -3.29 -17.81
CA SER A 502 -11.50 -3.27 -17.25
C SER A 502 -11.57 -3.61 -15.76
N LEU A 503 -10.70 -4.50 -15.31
CA LEU A 503 -10.48 -4.85 -13.91
C LEU A 503 -9.02 -4.50 -13.58
N SER A 504 -8.80 -3.80 -12.48
CA SER A 504 -7.48 -3.61 -11.90
C SER A 504 -7.47 -3.96 -10.42
N LEU A 505 -6.39 -4.61 -9.99
CA LEU A 505 -6.03 -4.80 -8.59
C LEU A 505 -4.71 -4.07 -8.33
N ALA A 506 -4.66 -3.15 -7.36
CA ALA A 506 -3.42 -2.50 -6.95
C ALA A 506 -3.13 -2.79 -5.48
N GLY A 507 -1.92 -3.25 -5.15
CA GLY A 507 -1.59 -3.56 -3.78
C GLY A 507 -0.10 -3.86 -3.58
N PRO A 508 0.28 -4.50 -2.46
CA PRO A 508 1.67 -4.71 -2.08
C PRO A 508 2.52 -5.51 -3.08
N SER A 509 1.89 -6.29 -3.98
CA SER A 509 2.60 -7.01 -5.06
C SER A 509 2.64 -6.25 -6.39
N GLY A 510 2.26 -4.97 -6.40
CA GLY A 510 2.14 -4.16 -7.62
C GLY A 510 0.71 -4.07 -8.16
N GLN A 511 0.60 -3.65 -9.42
CA GLN A 511 -0.68 -3.47 -10.13
C GLN A 511 -0.92 -4.60 -11.14
N PHE A 512 -2.11 -5.19 -11.08
CA PHE A 512 -2.55 -6.25 -11.97
C PHE A 512 -3.78 -5.79 -12.75
N THR A 513 -3.87 -6.13 -14.03
CA THR A 513 -5.00 -5.73 -14.88
C THR A 513 -5.51 -6.88 -15.73
N ALA A 514 -6.82 -6.88 -15.95
CA ALA A 514 -7.51 -7.70 -16.93
C ALA A 514 -8.50 -6.80 -17.65
N MET A 515 -8.52 -6.83 -18.98
CA MET A 515 -9.41 -5.97 -19.75
C MET A 515 -9.89 -6.64 -21.02
N LEU A 516 -11.06 -6.20 -21.45
CA LEU A 516 -11.58 -6.40 -22.79
C LEU A 516 -12.13 -5.06 -23.29
N ASP A 517 -11.43 -4.50 -24.28
CA ASP A 517 -11.87 -3.29 -24.95
C ASP A 517 -12.65 -3.63 -26.23
N GLY A 518 -13.98 -3.65 -26.12
CA GLY A 518 -14.89 -3.89 -27.25
C GLY A 518 -16.24 -4.47 -26.84
N THR A 519 -17.20 -4.43 -27.76
CA THR A 519 -18.57 -4.92 -27.57
C THR A 519 -18.70 -6.42 -27.80
N ARG A 520 -19.66 -7.06 -27.14
CA ARG A 520 -20.01 -8.47 -27.26
C ARG A 520 -21.50 -8.63 -27.57
N THR A 521 -21.88 -9.83 -28.01
CA THR A 521 -23.29 -10.15 -28.33
C THR A 521 -23.97 -11.00 -27.25
N ALA A 522 -23.21 -11.44 -26.24
CA ALA A 522 -23.66 -12.24 -25.11
C ALA A 522 -22.65 -12.11 -23.96
N GLY A 523 -23.08 -12.47 -22.74
CA GLY A 523 -22.20 -12.59 -21.58
C GLY A 523 -21.15 -13.67 -21.79
N VAL A 524 -19.88 -13.32 -21.55
CA VAL A 524 -18.74 -14.25 -21.69
C VAL A 524 -17.74 -14.03 -20.57
N ASP A 525 -17.20 -15.14 -20.03
CA ASP A 525 -16.12 -15.10 -19.05
C ASP A 525 -14.80 -14.65 -19.67
N THR A 526 -14.11 -13.77 -18.96
CA THR A 526 -12.71 -13.44 -19.23
C THR A 526 -11.90 -13.72 -17.98
N LEU A 527 -11.02 -14.71 -18.05
CA LEU A 527 -10.18 -15.13 -16.93
C LEU A 527 -8.76 -14.59 -17.08
N ARG A 528 -8.19 -14.11 -15.98
CA ARG A 528 -6.79 -13.70 -15.90
C ARG A 528 -6.17 -14.17 -14.60
N THR A 529 -5.00 -14.80 -14.70
CA THR A 529 -4.21 -15.18 -13.54
C THR A 529 -3.25 -14.06 -13.17
N PHE A 530 -3.23 -13.71 -11.89
CA PHE A 530 -2.31 -12.77 -11.27
C PHE A 530 -1.38 -13.53 -10.32
N SER A 531 -0.08 -13.29 -10.42
CA SER A 531 0.91 -13.84 -9.50
C SER A 531 1.11 -12.87 -8.34
N ILE A 532 0.33 -13.05 -7.28
CA ILE A 532 0.32 -12.17 -6.11
C ILE A 532 1.34 -12.71 -5.11
N THR A 533 2.45 -12.02 -4.89
CA THR A 533 3.55 -12.50 -4.04
C THR A 533 3.34 -12.20 -2.56
N THR A 534 2.65 -11.11 -2.25
CA THR A 534 2.42 -10.58 -0.90
C THR A 534 0.92 -10.63 -0.55
N PRO A 535 0.51 -11.34 0.51
CA PRO A 535 -0.88 -11.28 0.98
C PRO A 535 -1.24 -9.89 1.50
N GLY A 536 -2.53 -9.57 1.53
CA GLY A 536 -3.00 -8.30 2.07
C GLY A 536 -4.16 -7.70 1.29
N ALA A 537 -4.40 -6.42 1.54
CA ALA A 537 -5.42 -5.63 0.85
C ALA A 537 -4.97 -5.24 -0.56
N TYR A 538 -5.86 -5.37 -1.53
CA TYR A 538 -5.70 -4.93 -2.91
C TYR A 538 -6.88 -4.05 -3.30
N ASP A 539 -6.60 -2.86 -3.81
CA ASP A 539 -7.58 -1.95 -4.38
C ASP A 539 -8.15 -2.57 -5.64
N LEU A 540 -9.44 -2.87 -5.65
CA LEU A 540 -10.17 -3.35 -6.80
C LEU A 540 -10.90 -2.19 -7.46
N ARG A 541 -10.65 -2.01 -8.77
CA ARG A 541 -11.44 -1.14 -9.63
C ARG A 541 -11.90 -1.92 -10.84
N LEU A 542 -13.21 -1.97 -11.06
CA LEU A 542 -13.83 -2.65 -12.19
C LEU A 542 -14.75 -1.67 -12.93
N VAL A 543 -14.47 -1.43 -14.20
CA VAL A 543 -15.32 -0.64 -15.09
C VAL A 543 -15.96 -1.58 -16.10
N LEU A 544 -17.27 -1.59 -16.17
CA LEU A 544 -18.04 -2.17 -17.29
C LEU A 544 -18.56 -1.01 -18.15
N PHE A 545 -18.62 -1.19 -19.45
CA PHE A 545 -19.53 -0.41 -20.30
C PHE A 545 -20.51 -1.31 -21.01
N GLU A 546 -21.69 -0.77 -21.28
CA GLU A 546 -22.72 -1.35 -22.12
C GLU A 546 -23.00 -0.41 -23.29
N ASN A 547 -22.96 -0.95 -24.50
CA ASN A 547 -23.31 -0.26 -25.72
C ASN A 547 -24.79 -0.46 -26.08
N THR A 548 -25.13 -1.64 -26.59
CA THR A 548 -26.47 -1.97 -27.07
C THR A 548 -26.75 -3.46 -26.87
N GLY A 549 -27.96 -3.79 -26.46
CA GLY A 549 -28.37 -5.18 -26.24
C GLY A 549 -28.39 -5.53 -24.76
N GLY A 550 -28.17 -6.81 -24.46
CA GLY A 550 -28.38 -7.31 -23.11
C GLY A 550 -27.19 -7.10 -22.20
N SER A 551 -27.40 -6.54 -21.00
CA SER A 551 -26.33 -6.25 -20.04
C SER A 551 -26.23 -7.26 -18.90
N GLY A 552 -25.00 -7.60 -18.50
CA GLY A 552 -24.70 -8.47 -17.37
C GLY A 552 -23.25 -8.34 -16.89
N LEU A 553 -23.02 -8.52 -15.59
CA LEU A 553 -21.71 -8.41 -14.93
C LEU A 553 -21.61 -9.31 -13.69
N GLU A 554 -20.67 -10.26 -13.68
CA GLU A 554 -20.26 -10.99 -12.48
C GLU A 554 -18.75 -10.84 -12.24
N LEU A 555 -18.34 -10.81 -10.97
CA LEU A 555 -16.94 -10.84 -10.56
C LEU A 555 -16.69 -12.01 -9.60
N PHE A 556 -15.78 -12.90 -9.98
CA PHE A 556 -15.44 -14.09 -9.20
C PHE A 556 -13.94 -14.37 -9.24
N ALA A 557 -13.46 -15.13 -8.26
CA ALA A 557 -12.05 -15.50 -8.16
C ALA A 557 -11.86 -16.91 -7.59
N ALA A 558 -10.71 -17.51 -7.91
CA ALA A 558 -10.25 -18.77 -7.36
C ALA A 558 -8.73 -18.72 -7.16
N GLU A 559 -8.24 -19.42 -6.14
CA GLU A 559 -6.81 -19.62 -5.97
C GLU A 559 -6.30 -20.67 -6.96
N GLY A 560 -5.27 -20.34 -7.72
CA GLY A 560 -4.65 -21.20 -8.71
C GLY A 560 -4.48 -20.52 -10.07
N THR A 561 -4.28 -21.35 -11.08
CA THR A 561 -4.16 -20.92 -12.49
C THR A 561 -5.18 -21.67 -13.30
N PHE A 562 -6.18 -20.96 -13.80
CA PHE A 562 -7.29 -21.53 -14.56
C PHE A 562 -7.41 -20.87 -15.93
N THR A 563 -7.74 -21.66 -16.94
CA THR A 563 -8.01 -21.20 -18.32
C THR A 563 -9.49 -21.31 -18.71
N SER A 564 -10.32 -21.84 -17.82
CA SER A 564 -11.78 -21.94 -17.95
C SER A 564 -12.43 -21.93 -16.57
N TRP A 565 -13.71 -21.55 -16.49
CA TRP A 565 -14.45 -21.59 -15.22
C TRP A 565 -14.54 -23.03 -14.68
N THR A 566 -14.47 -23.18 -13.36
CA THR A 566 -14.65 -24.43 -12.61
C THR A 566 -15.46 -24.17 -11.35
N SER A 567 -15.90 -25.24 -10.68
CA SER A 567 -16.57 -25.14 -9.38
C SER A 567 -15.69 -24.63 -8.24
N ASP A 568 -14.43 -24.25 -8.49
CA ASP A 568 -13.53 -23.67 -7.48
C ASP A 568 -13.72 -22.15 -7.35
N PHE A 569 -14.28 -21.50 -8.37
CA PHE A 569 -14.56 -20.07 -8.36
C PHE A 569 -15.69 -19.70 -7.39
N ARG A 570 -15.54 -18.56 -6.73
CA ARG A 570 -16.55 -17.96 -5.85
C ARG A 570 -16.71 -16.48 -6.18
N LEU A 571 -17.90 -15.93 -5.99
CA LEU A 571 -18.12 -14.49 -6.08
C LEU A 571 -17.20 -13.76 -5.10
N VAL A 572 -16.54 -12.70 -5.57
CA VAL A 572 -15.74 -11.86 -4.67
C VAL A 572 -16.69 -11.12 -3.75
N GLY A 573 -16.42 -11.17 -2.44
CA GLY A 573 -17.25 -10.64 -1.36
C GLY A 573 -18.22 -11.65 -0.73
N ASP A 574 -18.51 -12.79 -1.38
CA ASP A 574 -19.35 -13.86 -0.81
C ASP A 574 -18.54 -14.76 0.15
N THR A 575 -18.16 -14.20 1.30
CA THR A 575 -17.36 -14.93 2.29
C THR A 575 -18.06 -16.16 2.87
N ALA A 576 -19.40 -16.12 2.96
CA ALA A 576 -20.19 -17.27 3.39
C ALA A 576 -20.11 -18.44 2.39
N GLY A 577 -20.05 -18.13 1.09
CA GLY A 577 -19.77 -19.09 0.01
C GLY A 577 -18.29 -19.49 -0.14
N GLY A 578 -17.38 -18.86 0.63
CA GLY A 578 -15.93 -19.08 0.56
C GLY A 578 -15.19 -18.18 -0.43
N GLY A 579 -15.82 -17.09 -0.88
CA GLY A 579 -15.20 -16.05 -1.71
C GLY A 579 -14.21 -15.17 -0.95
N LEU A 580 -13.40 -14.44 -1.71
CA LEU A 580 -12.45 -13.47 -1.16
C LEU A 580 -13.20 -12.39 -0.38
N ALA A 581 -12.73 -12.05 0.82
CA ALA A 581 -13.33 -11.02 1.64
C ALA A 581 -13.06 -9.62 1.06
N LEU A 582 -13.99 -8.70 1.31
CA LEU A 582 -13.75 -7.28 1.12
C LEU A 582 -13.09 -6.71 2.39
N GLY A 583 -12.23 -5.71 2.21
CA GLY A 583 -11.34 -5.17 3.24
C GLY A 583 -11.80 -3.83 3.80
N GLY A 584 -11.97 -3.78 5.13
CA GLY A 584 -12.20 -2.59 5.95
C GLY A 584 -11.22 -2.46 7.11
N LEU A 585 -11.35 -1.39 7.90
CA LEU A 585 -10.55 -1.16 9.10
C LEU A 585 -10.69 -2.29 10.13
N THR A 586 -11.85 -2.96 10.16
CA THR A 586 -12.21 -4.03 11.12
C THR A 586 -11.15 -5.13 11.23
N SER A 587 -10.49 -5.49 10.12
CA SER A 587 -9.46 -6.53 10.13
C SER A 587 -8.17 -6.15 10.87
N LEU A 588 -7.93 -4.85 11.05
CA LEU A 588 -6.78 -4.31 11.77
C LEU A 588 -7.09 -4.00 13.23
N ILE A 589 -8.35 -3.68 13.56
CA ILE A 589 -8.76 -3.20 14.89
C ILE A 589 -8.58 -4.30 15.94
N ARG A 590 -7.81 -3.99 16.99
CA ARG A 590 -7.58 -4.86 18.16
C ARG A 590 -8.24 -4.33 19.42
N THR A 591 -8.50 -3.03 19.49
CA THR A 591 -9.25 -2.43 20.59
C THR A 591 -10.31 -1.48 20.01
N ASP A 592 -11.56 -1.88 20.18
CA ASP A 592 -12.71 -1.12 19.71
C ASP A 592 -13.06 -0.04 20.74
N VAL A 593 -13.12 1.22 20.28
CA VAL A 593 -13.45 2.39 21.12
C VAL A 593 -14.73 3.11 20.65
N ALA A 594 -15.52 2.48 19.78
CA ALA A 594 -16.74 3.06 19.22
C ALA A 594 -17.70 3.50 20.31
N ALA A 595 -17.93 2.63 21.30
CA ALA A 595 -18.87 2.88 22.39
C ALA A 595 -18.52 4.17 23.17
N SER A 596 -17.24 4.47 23.34
CA SER A 596 -16.77 5.61 24.11
C SER A 596 -16.58 6.89 23.28
N MET A 597 -16.31 6.78 21.97
CA MET A 597 -16.02 7.93 21.11
C MET A 597 -17.20 8.36 20.25
N GLN A 598 -17.91 7.44 19.59
CA GLN A 598 -18.91 7.80 18.57
C GLN A 598 -20.10 8.54 19.18
N GLY A 599 -20.38 9.73 18.68
CA GLY A 599 -21.40 10.66 19.16
C GLY A 599 -20.99 11.46 20.41
N PHE A 600 -19.79 11.25 20.94
CA PHE A 600 -19.31 11.87 22.18
C PHE A 600 -18.07 12.74 21.99
N ASN A 601 -16.99 12.17 21.44
CA ASN A 601 -15.71 12.87 21.27
C ASN A 601 -14.95 12.40 20.03
N ALA A 602 -14.29 13.34 19.35
CA ALA A 602 -13.44 13.08 18.20
C ALA A 602 -11.97 12.76 18.58
N SER A 603 -11.58 12.84 19.86
CA SER A 603 -10.22 12.60 20.32
C SER A 603 -10.08 11.32 21.15
N LEU A 604 -8.94 10.65 20.98
CA LEU A 604 -8.49 9.54 21.82
C LEU A 604 -7.04 9.80 22.26
N TRP A 605 -6.74 9.68 23.55
CA TRP A 605 -5.38 9.78 24.06
C TRP A 605 -4.84 8.39 24.36
N LEU A 606 -3.60 8.12 23.96
CA LEU A 606 -2.91 6.86 24.18
C LEU A 606 -1.56 7.10 24.81
N ARG A 607 -1.16 6.18 25.70
CA ARG A 607 0.17 6.12 26.32
C ARG A 607 0.69 4.69 26.16
N ILE A 608 1.81 4.56 25.47
CA ILE A 608 2.38 3.27 25.05
C ILE A 608 3.80 3.16 25.60
N PRO A 609 4.01 2.46 26.73
CA PRO A 609 5.35 2.24 27.25
C PRO A 609 6.10 1.23 26.38
N PHE A 610 7.40 1.46 26.17
CA PHE A 610 8.28 0.53 25.47
C PHE A 610 9.72 0.59 26.02
N GLU A 611 10.50 -0.46 25.78
CA GLU A 611 11.85 -0.60 26.35
C GLU A 611 12.93 -0.42 25.29
N VAL A 612 13.98 0.33 25.63
CA VAL A 612 15.17 0.52 24.78
C VAL A 612 16.42 0.17 25.57
N ALA A 613 17.15 -0.86 25.13
CA ALA A 613 18.34 -1.33 25.85
C ALA A 613 19.54 -0.37 25.69
N ASP A 614 19.82 0.07 24.46
CA ASP A 614 20.92 0.97 24.13
C ASP A 614 20.47 1.97 23.05
N PRO A 615 20.10 3.20 23.42
CA PRO A 615 19.76 4.25 22.47
C PRO A 615 20.88 4.59 21.48
N GLY A 616 22.14 4.35 21.87
CA GLY A 616 23.31 4.62 21.02
C GLY A 616 23.52 3.61 19.90
N ALA A 617 22.66 2.58 19.80
CA ALA A 617 22.71 1.58 18.75
C ALA A 617 22.06 2.04 17.43
N PHE A 618 21.37 3.19 17.42
CA PHE A 618 20.60 3.67 16.29
C PHE A 618 21.16 4.98 15.73
N ASP A 619 21.17 5.07 14.40
CA ASP A 619 21.52 6.27 13.62
C ASP A 619 20.27 6.98 13.08
N ALA A 620 19.14 6.28 13.00
CA ALA A 620 17.85 6.83 12.57
C ALA A 620 16.68 6.35 13.44
N LEU A 621 15.58 7.12 13.43
CA LEU A 621 14.32 6.77 14.08
C LEU A 621 13.15 7.09 13.15
N GLN A 622 12.22 6.13 13.01
CA GLN A 622 11.05 6.26 12.16
C GLN A 622 9.78 5.85 12.91
N LEU A 623 8.77 6.72 12.86
CA LEU A 623 7.41 6.40 13.28
C LEU A 623 6.63 5.92 12.06
N GLN A 624 6.09 4.71 12.14
CA GLN A 624 5.24 4.12 11.12
C GLN A 624 3.80 4.14 11.63
N MET A 625 2.87 4.64 10.82
CA MET A 625 1.48 4.84 11.22
C MET A 625 0.54 4.26 10.17
N ARG A 626 -0.36 3.38 10.59
CA ARG A 626 -1.64 3.18 9.90
C ARG A 626 -2.71 3.88 10.71
N TYR A 627 -3.33 4.88 10.12
CA TYR A 627 -4.25 5.75 10.83
C TYR A 627 -5.34 6.25 9.89
N ASN A 628 -6.54 6.46 10.44
CA ASN A 628 -7.63 7.04 9.68
C ASN A 628 -7.44 8.54 9.54
N ASP A 629 -8.09 9.40 10.31
CA ASP A 629 -8.10 10.82 9.97
C ASP A 629 -6.85 11.61 10.35
N GLY A 630 -6.46 11.63 11.63
CA GLY A 630 -5.32 12.41 12.08
C GLY A 630 -4.73 11.95 13.40
N PHE A 631 -3.54 12.47 13.71
CA PHE A 631 -2.89 12.23 14.99
C PHE A 631 -1.82 13.29 15.32
N VAL A 632 -1.45 13.36 16.60
CA VAL A 632 -0.20 13.99 17.07
C VAL A 632 0.52 13.03 18.02
N ALA A 633 1.80 12.78 17.78
CA ALA A 633 2.62 11.82 18.52
C ALA A 633 3.76 12.51 19.28
N TYR A 634 4.04 12.01 20.48
CA TYR A 634 5.03 12.52 21.41
C TYR A 634 5.93 11.40 21.92
N LEU A 635 7.25 11.61 21.89
CA LEU A 635 8.23 10.74 22.52
C LEU A 635 8.72 11.39 23.80
N ASN A 636 8.51 10.71 24.93
CA ASN A 636 8.92 11.18 26.25
C ASN A 636 8.49 12.65 26.55
N GLY A 637 7.29 13.01 26.13
CA GLY A 637 6.69 14.33 26.35
C GLY A 637 7.03 15.40 25.31
N VAL A 638 7.87 15.11 24.32
CA VAL A 638 8.20 16.04 23.22
C VAL A 638 7.50 15.58 21.95
N GLU A 639 6.85 16.48 21.25
CA GLU A 639 6.20 16.17 19.97
C GLU A 639 7.23 15.74 18.92
N ILE A 640 6.95 14.64 18.23
CA ILE A 640 7.83 14.07 17.20
C ILE A 640 7.19 14.01 15.81
N ALA A 641 5.85 13.94 15.73
CA ALA A 641 5.14 13.87 14.46
C ALA A 641 3.68 14.32 14.60
N ARG A 642 3.11 14.86 13.52
CA ARG A 642 1.69 15.16 13.40
C ARG A 642 1.20 14.95 11.97
N SER A 643 -0.06 14.59 11.80
CA SER A 643 -0.75 14.58 10.51
C SER A 643 -2.21 14.95 10.68
N ASN A 644 -2.74 15.77 9.77
CA ASN A 644 -4.14 16.23 9.78
C ASN A 644 -4.59 16.76 11.15
N ALA A 645 -3.69 17.38 11.91
CA ALA A 645 -3.98 17.92 13.23
C ALA A 645 -4.10 19.46 13.16
N PRO A 646 -4.98 20.07 13.98
CA PRO A 646 -5.06 21.52 14.07
C PRO A 646 -3.76 22.10 14.65
N GLU A 647 -3.50 23.38 14.36
CA GLU A 647 -2.28 24.06 14.83
C GLU A 647 -2.19 24.06 16.37
N THR A 648 -3.31 24.34 17.03
CA THR A 648 -3.46 24.27 18.49
C THR A 648 -4.32 23.07 18.87
N LEU A 649 -3.80 22.22 19.76
CA LEU A 649 -4.52 21.08 20.29
C LEU A 649 -5.31 21.45 21.55
N ALA A 650 -6.53 20.92 21.62
CA ALA A 650 -7.38 20.84 22.79
C ALA A 650 -7.67 19.36 23.08
N TRP A 651 -8.27 19.09 24.24
CA TRP A 651 -8.62 17.74 24.66
C TRP A 651 -9.59 17.04 23.68
N ASN A 652 -10.50 17.79 23.06
CA ASN A 652 -11.47 17.32 22.05
C ASN A 652 -11.14 17.77 20.62
N SER A 653 -9.86 18.00 20.31
CA SER A 653 -9.48 18.33 18.93
C SER A 653 -9.98 17.27 17.95
N HIS A 654 -10.25 17.71 16.72
CA HIS A 654 -10.63 16.86 15.61
C HIS A 654 -9.61 17.02 14.49
N ALA A 655 -9.58 16.05 13.58
CA ALA A 655 -8.70 16.11 12.42
C ALA A 655 -9.15 17.21 11.46
N THR A 656 -8.19 17.87 10.78
CA THR A 656 -8.48 18.95 9.81
C THR A 656 -9.04 18.43 8.49
N ALA A 657 -8.92 17.13 8.22
CA ALA A 657 -9.42 16.47 7.02
C ALA A 657 -9.69 14.99 7.31
N ALA A 658 -10.72 14.45 6.68
CA ALA A 658 -10.98 13.01 6.66
C ALA A 658 -9.97 12.28 5.76
N ARG A 659 -9.69 11.01 6.06
CA ARG A 659 -8.93 10.11 5.18
C ARG A 659 -9.78 8.91 4.80
N ASP A 660 -9.66 8.49 3.55
CA ASP A 660 -10.33 7.28 3.09
C ASP A 660 -9.70 6.01 3.71
N VAL A 661 -10.45 4.92 3.72
CA VAL A 661 -10.01 3.64 4.29
C VAL A 661 -8.73 3.12 3.63
N ARG A 662 -8.55 3.37 2.32
CA ARG A 662 -7.38 2.94 1.55
C ARG A 662 -6.09 3.59 2.06
N ALA A 663 -6.10 4.90 2.23
CA ALA A 663 -5.00 5.65 2.83
C ALA A 663 -4.78 5.25 4.29
N SER A 664 -5.83 4.76 4.96
CA SER A 664 -5.80 4.44 6.38
C SER A 664 -5.12 3.10 6.70
N VAL A 665 -5.31 2.10 5.85
CA VAL A 665 -4.66 0.78 5.98
C VAL A 665 -3.25 0.75 5.41
N THR A 666 -2.86 1.77 4.65
CA THR A 666 -1.52 1.93 4.10
C THR A 666 -0.58 2.54 5.14
N THR A 667 0.56 1.91 5.37
CA THR A 667 1.56 2.45 6.30
C THR A 667 2.10 3.78 5.78
N SER A 668 1.96 4.82 6.59
CA SER A 668 2.60 6.12 6.39
C SER A 668 3.87 6.19 7.23
N TYR A 669 4.94 6.73 6.65
CA TYR A 669 6.26 6.80 7.26
C TYR A 669 6.57 8.23 7.68
N PHE A 670 6.96 8.42 8.93
CA PHE A 670 7.36 9.71 9.48
C PHE A 670 8.79 9.61 9.99
N ASN A 671 9.69 10.40 9.38
CA ASN A 671 11.04 10.53 9.88
C ASN A 671 11.03 11.30 11.21
N VAL A 672 11.50 10.66 12.27
CA VAL A 672 11.58 11.24 13.61
C VAL A 672 12.99 11.12 14.17
N THR A 673 14.00 11.05 13.30
CA THR A 673 15.41 10.88 13.67
C THR A 673 15.92 11.99 14.58
N SER A 674 15.43 13.22 14.42
CA SER A 674 15.74 14.35 15.32
C SER A 674 15.37 14.08 16.78
N ALA A 675 14.47 13.12 17.03
CA ALA A 675 14.04 12.67 18.36
C ALA A 675 14.93 11.57 18.96
N LEU A 676 15.97 11.08 18.27
CA LEU A 676 16.88 10.04 18.81
C LEU A 676 17.46 10.41 20.17
N GLY A 677 17.84 11.68 20.35
CA GLY A 677 18.38 12.18 21.62
C GLY A 677 17.38 12.17 22.79
N LEU A 678 16.09 11.94 22.52
CA LEU A 678 15.04 11.80 23.54
C LEU A 678 14.92 10.36 24.06
N LEU A 679 15.46 9.37 23.35
CA LEU A 679 15.45 7.98 23.79
C LEU A 679 16.34 7.81 25.03
N GLN A 680 15.81 7.08 26.00
CA GLN A 680 16.48 6.75 27.25
C GLN A 680 16.77 5.26 27.31
N ALA A 681 17.86 4.86 27.95
CA ALA A 681 18.06 3.45 28.26
C ALA A 681 17.03 3.02 29.32
N GLY A 682 16.27 1.96 29.04
CA GLY A 682 15.13 1.48 29.81
C GLY A 682 13.78 1.92 29.24
N THR A 683 12.84 2.22 30.13
CA THR A 683 11.45 2.56 29.77
C THR A 683 11.36 3.93 29.09
N ASN A 684 10.69 3.94 27.95
CA ASN A 684 10.32 5.12 27.18
C ASN A 684 8.80 5.14 27.00
N LEU A 685 8.26 6.30 26.62
CA LEU A 685 6.84 6.51 26.39
C LEU A 685 6.59 7.11 25.01
N LEU A 686 5.78 6.43 24.20
CA LEU A 686 5.12 7.03 23.04
C LEU A 686 3.69 7.40 23.45
N ALA A 687 3.39 8.70 23.46
CA ALA A 687 2.04 9.21 23.71
C ALA A 687 1.43 9.74 22.41
N ILE A 688 0.15 9.46 22.14
CA ILE A 688 -0.50 9.85 20.88
C ILE A 688 -1.90 10.38 21.15
N GLN A 689 -2.24 11.53 20.59
CA GLN A 689 -3.63 11.99 20.45
C GLN A 689 -4.11 11.57 19.07
N ALA A 690 -4.95 10.54 19.00
CA ALA A 690 -5.71 10.18 17.80
C ALA A 690 -6.83 11.19 17.59
N LEU A 691 -7.05 11.57 16.34
CA LEU A 691 -8.04 12.55 15.94
C LEU A 691 -8.95 11.92 14.89
N ASN A 692 -10.24 11.91 15.17
CA ASN A 692 -11.29 11.70 14.20
C ASN A 692 -11.72 13.06 13.61
N VAL A 693 -12.24 13.12 12.40
CA VAL A 693 -12.69 14.39 11.78
C VAL A 693 -13.93 14.96 12.47
N SER A 694 -14.75 14.12 13.08
CA SER A 694 -15.85 14.52 13.96
C SER A 694 -16.23 13.41 14.94
N ALA A 695 -17.00 13.74 15.99
CA ALA A 695 -17.51 12.72 16.90
C ALA A 695 -18.52 11.77 16.23
N GLU A 696 -19.17 12.20 15.14
CA GLU A 696 -20.16 11.38 14.40
C GLU A 696 -19.53 10.59 13.24
N ASP A 697 -18.22 10.74 13.00
CA ASP A 697 -17.57 9.98 11.95
C ASP A 697 -17.49 8.49 12.33
N GLY A 698 -17.83 7.64 11.36
CA GLY A 698 -18.01 6.22 11.57
C GLY A 698 -16.72 5.43 11.59
N ASN A 699 -15.56 6.03 11.32
CA ASN A 699 -14.31 5.32 11.14
C ASN A 699 -13.23 5.88 12.08
N LEU A 700 -12.40 4.98 12.60
CA LEU A 700 -11.18 5.35 13.30
C LEU A 700 -10.19 4.20 13.14
N LEU A 701 -8.92 4.55 12.96
CA LEU A 701 -7.81 3.62 13.10
C LEU A 701 -6.62 4.38 13.64
N LEU A 702 -5.92 3.79 14.60
CA LEU A 702 -4.62 4.23 15.08
C LEU A 702 -3.76 3.02 15.43
N LEU A 703 -2.79 2.74 14.58
CA LEU A 703 -1.82 1.67 14.71
C LEU A 703 -0.40 2.22 14.51
N PRO A 704 0.26 2.64 15.61
CA PRO A 704 1.65 3.08 15.60
C PRO A 704 2.64 1.92 15.68
N GLU A 705 3.78 2.08 15.03
CA GLU A 705 5.00 1.30 15.23
C GLU A 705 6.20 2.25 15.25
N LEU A 706 7.21 1.98 16.08
CA LEU A 706 8.43 2.79 16.15
C LEU A 706 9.63 1.90 15.85
N VAL A 707 10.44 2.32 14.88
CA VAL A 707 11.61 1.57 14.43
C VAL A 707 12.86 2.44 14.57
N GLY A 708 13.85 1.94 15.30
CA GLY A 708 15.20 2.48 15.31
C GLY A 708 16.03 1.73 14.27
N SER A 709 16.87 2.44 13.50
CA SER A 709 17.72 1.80 12.50
C SER A 709 19.17 2.25 12.60
N ARG A 710 20.06 1.39 12.14
CA ARG A 710 21.50 1.64 12.05
C ARG A 710 21.96 1.48 10.61
N ILE A 711 22.79 2.39 10.13
CA ILE A 711 23.39 2.24 8.80
C ILE A 711 24.51 1.22 8.85
N THR A 712 24.53 0.32 7.87
CA THR A 712 25.64 -0.62 7.66
C THR A 712 26.49 -0.17 6.46
N SER A 713 27.63 -0.82 6.25
CA SER A 713 28.40 -0.66 5.00
C SER A 713 27.95 -1.59 3.88
N ASP A 714 26.93 -2.43 4.13
CA ASP A 714 26.50 -3.44 3.17
C ASP A 714 25.60 -2.81 2.11
N LEU A 715 25.78 -3.26 0.87
CA LEU A 715 24.96 -2.84 -0.26
C LEU A 715 24.09 -4.00 -0.74
N ALA A 716 22.82 -3.75 -1.03
CA ALA A 716 21.88 -4.78 -1.48
C ALA A 716 20.87 -4.24 -2.49
N TYR A 717 20.21 -5.18 -3.19
CA TYR A 717 18.98 -4.90 -3.92
C TYR A 717 17.77 -4.99 -2.98
N PHE A 718 16.84 -4.08 -3.16
CA PHE A 718 15.56 -4.04 -2.44
C PHE A 718 14.43 -4.37 -3.41
N ALA A 719 13.65 -5.42 -3.09
CA ALA A 719 12.48 -5.81 -3.87
C ALA A 719 11.36 -4.75 -3.82
N THR A 720 11.36 -3.99 -2.75
CA THR A 720 10.40 -2.93 -2.47
C THR A 720 11.25 -1.71 -2.17
N PRO A 721 11.39 -0.80 -3.15
CA PRO A 721 12.11 0.43 -2.91
C PRO A 721 11.52 1.22 -1.74
N THR A 722 12.36 1.92 -0.99
CA THR A 722 11.96 2.61 0.24
C THR A 722 12.23 4.11 0.17
N PRO A 723 11.70 4.83 -0.85
CA PRO A 723 11.92 6.26 -0.95
C PRO A 723 11.41 6.98 0.29
N GLN A 724 12.25 7.90 0.78
CA GLN A 724 12.13 8.70 1.99
C GLN A 724 12.07 7.88 3.28
N ALA A 725 12.56 6.63 3.26
CA ALA A 725 12.50 5.72 4.39
C ALA A 725 13.80 4.90 4.54
N PRO A 726 14.08 4.38 5.75
CA PRO A 726 15.15 3.43 5.97
C PRO A 726 15.02 2.16 5.12
N ASN A 727 16.15 1.74 4.54
CA ASN A 727 16.29 0.50 3.78
C ASN A 727 16.36 -0.75 4.69
N LEU A 728 15.31 -1.02 5.46
CA LEU A 728 15.30 -2.03 6.54
C LEU A 728 15.21 -3.48 6.06
N SER A 729 14.65 -3.69 4.87
CA SER A 729 14.35 -5.02 4.33
C SER A 729 15.32 -5.38 3.22
N ALA A 730 16.50 -5.89 3.56
CA ALA A 730 17.52 -6.18 2.55
C ALA A 730 17.46 -7.60 1.98
N THR A 731 17.71 -7.64 0.67
CA THR A 731 18.21 -8.75 -0.16
C THR A 731 17.16 -9.62 -0.84
N VAL A 732 16.90 -9.34 -2.11
CA VAL A 732 16.59 -10.43 -3.05
C VAL A 732 17.89 -10.98 -3.61
N ALA A 733 18.11 -12.28 -3.44
CA ALA A 733 19.16 -12.94 -4.19
C ALA A 733 18.73 -12.97 -5.66
N ILE A 734 19.55 -12.44 -6.58
CA ILE A 734 19.21 -12.42 -8.00
C ILE A 734 20.00 -13.53 -8.71
N ALA A 735 19.32 -14.31 -9.53
CA ALA A 735 20.00 -15.28 -10.37
C ALA A 735 20.92 -14.52 -11.36
N GLN A 736 22.18 -14.89 -11.39
CA GLN A 736 23.16 -14.39 -12.34
C GLN A 736 22.76 -14.74 -13.78
N ASP A 737 22.97 -13.79 -14.68
CA ASP A 737 22.60 -13.91 -16.09
C ASP A 737 23.22 -15.14 -16.77
N PRO A 738 22.50 -15.78 -17.71
CA PRO A 738 23.05 -16.83 -18.56
C PRO A 738 24.24 -16.35 -19.38
N GLN A 739 25.26 -17.20 -19.47
CA GLN A 739 26.45 -17.02 -20.28
C GLN A 739 26.46 -18.03 -21.44
N PHE A 740 27.07 -17.65 -22.55
CA PHE A 740 27.04 -18.37 -23.83
C PHE A 740 28.46 -18.74 -24.26
N SER A 741 28.66 -19.97 -24.75
CA SER A 741 30.00 -20.43 -25.15
C SER A 741 30.48 -19.87 -26.49
N TYR A 742 29.57 -19.37 -27.32
CA TYR A 742 29.85 -18.70 -28.57
C TYR A 742 29.38 -17.25 -28.49
N ALA A 743 30.17 -16.34 -29.05
CA ALA A 743 29.74 -14.96 -29.20
C ALA A 743 28.65 -14.85 -30.28
N ARG A 744 27.70 -13.94 -30.12
CA ARG A 744 26.84 -13.47 -31.23
C ARG A 744 27.70 -13.01 -32.42
N GLY A 745 27.13 -13.01 -33.63
CA GLY A 745 27.81 -12.47 -34.82
C GLY A 745 27.62 -13.31 -36.08
N PHE A 746 28.53 -13.15 -37.05
CA PHE A 746 28.51 -13.88 -38.31
C PHE A 746 29.19 -15.25 -38.22
N TYR A 747 28.53 -16.26 -38.78
CA TYR A 747 29.00 -17.64 -38.82
C TYR A 747 28.93 -18.22 -40.23
N GLU A 748 29.76 -19.24 -40.48
CA GLU A 748 29.79 -20.00 -41.72
C GLU A 748 29.22 -21.40 -41.51
N LYS A 749 28.58 -21.94 -42.54
CA LYS A 749 28.08 -23.32 -42.53
C LYS A 749 29.21 -24.31 -42.33
N LEU A 750 29.02 -25.24 -41.40
CA LEU A 750 29.90 -26.39 -41.22
C LEU A 750 29.63 -27.44 -42.31
N PRO A 751 30.57 -28.39 -42.53
CA PRO A 751 30.34 -29.50 -43.44
C PRO A 751 29.04 -30.24 -43.14
N THR A 752 28.40 -30.75 -44.20
CA THR A 752 27.10 -31.43 -44.12
C THR A 752 27.06 -32.48 -43.00
N GLY A 753 26.07 -32.35 -42.11
CA GLY A 753 25.88 -33.24 -40.95
C GLY A 753 26.57 -32.78 -39.67
N GLN A 754 27.23 -31.62 -39.66
CA GLN A 754 27.83 -31.02 -38.45
C GLN A 754 27.06 -29.76 -38.02
N ASN A 755 27.00 -29.54 -36.70
CA ASN A 755 26.39 -28.37 -36.06
C ASN A 755 27.38 -27.81 -35.04
N TYR A 756 27.32 -26.50 -34.80
CA TYR A 756 27.87 -25.93 -33.58
C TYR A 756 27.05 -26.42 -32.38
N GLY A 757 27.69 -26.58 -31.21
CA GLY A 757 27.01 -26.95 -29.97
C GLY A 757 27.11 -25.83 -28.95
N LEU A 758 26.10 -24.97 -28.89
CA LEU A 758 26.07 -23.83 -27.97
C LEU A 758 25.84 -24.29 -26.53
N GLU A 759 26.79 -24.00 -25.66
CA GLU A 759 26.70 -24.28 -24.23
C GLU A 759 26.25 -23.03 -23.47
N LEU A 760 25.35 -23.24 -22.52
CA LEU A 760 24.83 -22.19 -21.63
C LEU A 760 25.17 -22.53 -20.18
N TRP A 761 25.54 -21.52 -19.39
CA TRP A 761 25.73 -21.69 -17.95
C TRP A 761 25.38 -20.42 -17.18
N THR A 762 25.18 -20.54 -15.87
CA THR A 762 24.99 -19.40 -14.95
C THR A 762 25.90 -19.60 -13.75
N SER A 763 26.40 -18.51 -13.19
CA SER A 763 27.22 -18.55 -11.98
C SER A 763 26.40 -18.84 -10.71
N THR A 764 25.06 -18.90 -10.81
CA THR A 764 24.17 -19.20 -9.68
C THR A 764 24.09 -20.71 -9.43
N PRO A 765 24.65 -21.24 -8.32
CA PRO A 765 24.64 -22.68 -8.08
C PRO A 765 23.21 -23.21 -7.89
N GLY A 766 22.87 -24.25 -8.65
CA GLY A 766 21.56 -24.90 -8.61
C GLY A 766 20.43 -24.12 -9.29
N ALA A 767 20.73 -23.05 -10.04
CA ALA A 767 19.75 -22.39 -10.89
C ALA A 767 19.46 -23.21 -12.16
N THR A 768 18.24 -23.09 -12.67
CA THR A 768 17.81 -23.66 -13.94
C THR A 768 17.87 -22.59 -15.03
N ILE A 769 18.38 -22.94 -16.21
CA ILE A 769 18.31 -22.06 -17.39
C ILE A 769 17.16 -22.52 -18.29
N ARG A 770 16.34 -21.59 -18.77
CA ARG A 770 15.37 -21.80 -19.86
C ARG A 770 15.73 -20.92 -21.04
N TYR A 771 15.46 -21.40 -22.25
CA TYR A 771 15.74 -20.66 -23.48
C TYR A 771 14.63 -20.83 -24.53
N THR A 772 14.57 -19.89 -25.47
CA THR A 772 13.69 -19.89 -26.63
C THR A 772 14.53 -19.67 -27.90
N LEU A 773 14.01 -20.15 -29.03
CA LEU A 773 14.68 -20.06 -30.34
C LEU A 773 13.87 -19.28 -31.39
N ASP A 774 12.65 -18.87 -31.03
CA ASP A 774 11.68 -18.21 -31.92
C ASP A 774 11.57 -16.71 -31.65
N GLY A 775 12.44 -16.17 -30.80
CA GLY A 775 12.43 -14.77 -30.38
C GLY A 775 11.48 -14.45 -29.22
N SER A 776 10.65 -15.39 -28.76
CA SER A 776 9.78 -15.17 -27.59
C SER A 776 10.56 -15.03 -26.29
N THR A 777 10.06 -14.26 -25.32
CA THR A 777 10.73 -14.02 -24.04
C THR A 777 10.65 -15.27 -23.14
N PRO A 778 11.79 -15.89 -22.77
CA PRO A 778 11.80 -17.02 -21.84
C PRO A 778 11.47 -16.55 -20.41
N SER A 779 10.88 -17.43 -19.61
CA SER A 779 10.55 -17.16 -18.20
C SER A 779 10.76 -18.43 -17.37
N PRO A 780 10.57 -18.42 -16.04
CA PRO A 780 10.58 -19.64 -15.24
C PRO A 780 9.60 -20.72 -15.72
N THR A 781 8.56 -20.34 -16.46
CA THR A 781 7.51 -21.23 -17.00
C THR A 781 7.49 -21.32 -18.52
N THR A 782 8.08 -20.36 -19.24
CA THR A 782 8.10 -20.28 -20.71
C THR A 782 9.47 -20.64 -21.27
N GLY A 783 9.51 -21.43 -22.35
CA GLY A 783 10.74 -21.85 -23.03
C GLY A 783 11.23 -23.24 -22.63
N THR A 784 12.30 -23.70 -23.26
CA THR A 784 12.88 -25.04 -23.09
C THR A 784 13.91 -25.03 -21.97
N ILE A 785 13.87 -26.00 -21.06
CA ILE A 785 14.89 -26.16 -20.02
C ILE A 785 16.20 -26.61 -20.67
N TYR A 786 17.28 -25.86 -20.43
CA TYR A 786 18.61 -26.20 -20.90
C TYR A 786 19.14 -27.44 -20.16
N THR A 787 19.38 -28.51 -20.90
CA THR A 787 19.89 -29.80 -20.37
C THR A 787 21.16 -30.29 -21.07
N GLY A 788 21.57 -29.61 -22.14
CA GLY A 788 22.76 -29.94 -22.93
C GLY A 788 22.94 -28.97 -24.11
N PRO A 789 24.06 -29.06 -24.84
CA PRO A 789 24.40 -28.10 -25.89
C PRO A 789 23.29 -27.94 -26.95
N ILE A 790 22.98 -26.70 -27.31
CA ILE A 790 21.97 -26.36 -28.33
C ILE A 790 22.62 -26.45 -29.72
N PRO A 791 22.19 -27.37 -30.60
CA PRO A 791 22.75 -27.47 -31.93
C PRO A 791 22.28 -26.31 -32.81
N PHE A 792 23.21 -25.65 -33.51
CA PHE A 792 22.85 -24.67 -34.55
C PHE A 792 23.78 -24.77 -35.76
N ASN A 793 23.24 -24.58 -36.96
CA ASN A 793 23.95 -24.61 -38.24
C ASN A 793 23.34 -23.66 -39.29
N ALA A 794 22.43 -22.80 -38.82
CA ALA A 794 21.69 -21.83 -39.58
C ALA A 794 21.45 -20.59 -38.71
N THR A 795 20.97 -19.50 -39.31
CA THR A 795 20.65 -18.28 -38.57
C THR A 795 19.72 -18.61 -37.40
N THR A 796 20.19 -18.36 -36.19
CA THR A 796 19.54 -18.79 -34.95
C THR A 796 19.58 -17.66 -33.94
N ILE A 797 18.44 -17.40 -33.32
CA ILE A 797 18.32 -16.49 -32.19
C ILE A 797 18.17 -17.36 -30.94
N VAL A 798 18.92 -17.07 -29.88
CA VAL A 798 18.76 -17.74 -28.60
C VAL A 798 18.53 -16.68 -27.54
N ARG A 799 17.37 -16.73 -26.88
CA ARG A 799 17.10 -15.93 -25.67
C ARG A 799 17.10 -16.86 -24.49
N ALA A 800 17.83 -16.53 -23.41
CA ALA A 800 17.96 -17.39 -22.25
C ALA A 800 17.76 -16.63 -20.94
N VAL A 801 17.21 -17.30 -19.94
CA VAL A 801 17.00 -16.78 -18.59
C VAL A 801 17.39 -17.82 -17.54
N ALA A 802 18.00 -17.39 -16.43
CA ALA A 802 18.32 -18.21 -15.28
C ALA A 802 17.34 -17.92 -14.13
N TYR A 803 16.86 -18.97 -13.46
CA TYR A 803 15.98 -18.82 -12.30
C TYR A 803 16.28 -19.88 -11.23
N LYS A 804 15.98 -19.52 -9.99
CA LYS A 804 16.10 -20.39 -8.82
C LYS A 804 15.02 -20.04 -7.82
N THR A 805 14.42 -21.05 -7.19
CA THR A 805 13.43 -20.82 -6.13
C THR A 805 14.04 -19.98 -5.01
N GLY A 806 13.34 -18.93 -4.59
CA GLY A 806 13.81 -17.97 -3.58
C GLY A 806 14.77 -16.90 -4.12
N PHE A 807 14.97 -16.83 -5.43
CA PHE A 807 15.76 -15.78 -6.10
C PHE A 807 14.86 -14.99 -7.06
N GLN A 808 15.15 -13.70 -7.27
CA GLN A 808 14.66 -13.02 -8.46
C GLN A 808 15.25 -13.69 -9.71
N THR A 809 14.47 -13.68 -10.78
CA THR A 809 14.88 -14.20 -12.08
C THR A 809 15.99 -13.30 -12.65
N SER A 810 16.93 -13.88 -13.39
CA SER A 810 17.97 -13.10 -14.07
C SER A 810 17.37 -12.23 -15.18
N ARG A 811 18.19 -11.36 -15.79
CA ARG A 811 17.81 -10.76 -17.07
C ARG A 811 17.71 -11.83 -18.14
N VAL A 812 16.95 -11.52 -19.19
CA VAL A 812 16.92 -12.34 -20.41
C VAL A 812 18.11 -11.93 -21.27
N ILE A 813 19.01 -12.86 -21.56
CA ILE A 813 20.15 -12.60 -22.44
C ILE A 813 19.85 -13.16 -23.83
N THR A 814 19.93 -12.29 -24.83
CA THR A 814 19.78 -12.66 -26.25
C THR A 814 21.16 -12.85 -26.91
N SER A 815 21.27 -13.80 -27.82
CA SER A 815 22.42 -13.97 -28.72
C SER A 815 21.95 -14.41 -30.11
N THR A 816 22.23 -13.58 -31.12
CA THR A 816 21.94 -13.89 -32.53
C THR A 816 23.18 -14.40 -33.27
N TYR A 817 23.04 -15.56 -33.92
CA TYR A 817 24.05 -16.18 -34.77
C TYR A 817 23.59 -16.09 -36.23
N ILE A 818 24.28 -15.31 -37.06
CA ILE A 818 23.84 -14.98 -38.42
C ILE A 818 24.65 -15.75 -39.46
N PHE A 819 23.97 -16.52 -40.30
CA PHE A 819 24.54 -17.22 -41.44
C PHE A 819 24.11 -16.51 -42.71
N LEU A 820 25.05 -15.87 -43.40
CA LEU A 820 24.73 -15.08 -44.60
C LEU A 820 24.17 -15.94 -45.74
N ASP A 821 24.52 -17.23 -45.78
CA ASP A 821 23.87 -18.17 -46.71
C ASP A 821 22.37 -18.27 -46.49
N ASP A 822 21.91 -18.18 -45.25
CA ASP A 822 20.48 -18.25 -44.94
C ASP A 822 19.79 -16.92 -45.18
N VAL A 823 20.47 -15.79 -44.92
CA VAL A 823 19.97 -14.45 -45.25
C VAL A 823 19.73 -14.32 -46.76
N LEU A 824 20.69 -14.76 -47.57
CA LEU A 824 20.59 -14.71 -49.03
C LEU A 824 19.57 -15.71 -49.61
N ALA A 825 19.28 -16.79 -48.89
CA ALA A 825 18.32 -17.81 -49.29
C ALA A 825 16.97 -17.71 -48.54
N GLN A 826 16.74 -16.61 -47.82
CA GLN A 826 15.52 -16.38 -47.06
C GLN A 826 14.32 -16.37 -48.03
N PRO A 827 13.24 -17.12 -47.76
CA PRO A 827 12.09 -17.16 -48.65
C PRO A 827 11.28 -15.86 -48.56
N ALA A 828 10.63 -15.47 -49.67
CA ALA A 828 9.68 -14.35 -49.70
C ALA A 828 8.58 -14.44 -48.63
N ASN A 829 8.17 -15.66 -48.24
CA ASN A 829 7.15 -15.94 -47.21
C ASN A 829 7.69 -16.96 -46.19
N PRO A 830 8.43 -16.52 -45.16
CA PRO A 830 8.96 -17.42 -44.14
C PRO A 830 7.83 -18.02 -43.29
N PRO A 831 7.93 -19.32 -42.91
CA PRO A 831 6.93 -19.96 -42.06
C PRO A 831 6.73 -19.21 -40.74
N GLY A 832 5.47 -19.03 -40.33
CA GLY A 832 5.12 -18.34 -39.08
C GLY A 832 5.05 -16.82 -39.17
N TRP A 833 5.43 -16.21 -40.30
CA TRP A 833 5.31 -14.76 -40.53
C TRP A 833 4.06 -14.39 -41.33
N PRO A 834 3.55 -13.16 -41.21
CA PRO A 834 2.39 -12.72 -41.97
C PRO A 834 2.65 -12.73 -43.47
N VAL A 835 1.79 -13.41 -44.22
CA VAL A 835 1.82 -13.45 -45.69
C VAL A 835 1.34 -12.14 -46.34
N ASN A 836 0.72 -11.23 -45.56
CA ASN A 836 0.34 -9.89 -45.98
C ASN A 836 0.69 -8.89 -44.86
N TRP A 837 1.08 -7.67 -45.23
CA TRP A 837 1.52 -6.63 -44.28
C TRP A 837 0.40 -5.72 -43.72
N SER A 838 -0.88 -5.97 -44.03
CA SER A 838 -1.94 -4.98 -43.81
C SER A 838 -3.04 -5.42 -42.85
N GLY A 839 -3.11 -4.74 -41.69
CA GLY A 839 -4.24 -4.71 -40.76
C GLY A 839 -5.28 -3.61 -41.03
N LEU A 840 -5.30 -2.97 -42.21
CA LEU A 840 -6.25 -1.86 -42.51
C LEU A 840 -6.93 -2.01 -43.89
N GLY A 841 -7.38 -3.21 -44.25
CA GLY A 841 -8.24 -3.42 -45.42
C GLY A 841 -7.56 -3.39 -46.81
N GLY A 842 -6.23 -3.27 -46.88
CA GLY A 842 -5.44 -3.58 -48.08
C GLY A 842 -4.92 -5.02 -48.09
N SER A 843 -4.43 -5.51 -49.22
CA SER A 843 -3.70 -6.79 -49.34
C SER A 843 -2.33 -6.58 -49.97
N VAL A 844 -1.36 -6.07 -49.21
CA VAL A 844 0.03 -6.00 -49.69
C VAL A 844 0.70 -7.33 -49.32
N PRO A 845 1.08 -8.18 -50.29
CA PRO A 845 1.80 -9.42 -50.01
C PRO A 845 3.09 -9.12 -49.27
N GLY A 846 3.36 -9.85 -48.19
CA GLY A 846 4.63 -9.77 -47.51
C GLY A 846 5.75 -10.24 -48.42
N ASN A 847 6.85 -9.50 -48.46
CA ASN A 847 8.06 -9.92 -49.15
C ASN A 847 9.28 -9.70 -48.24
N TYR A 848 9.77 -10.78 -47.63
CA TYR A 848 10.85 -10.74 -46.65
C TYR A 848 12.22 -11.16 -47.22
N GLU A 849 12.31 -11.61 -48.47
CA GLU A 849 13.60 -12.04 -49.04
C GLU A 849 14.48 -10.85 -49.44
N VAL A 850 15.79 -11.07 -49.48
CA VAL A 850 16.68 -10.17 -50.23
C VAL A 850 16.31 -10.31 -51.71
N ASP A 851 16.08 -9.19 -52.39
CA ASP A 851 15.60 -9.19 -53.78
C ASP A 851 16.39 -10.19 -54.65
N PRO A 852 15.73 -11.21 -55.24
CA PRO A 852 16.41 -12.23 -56.02
C PRO A 852 17.15 -11.68 -57.24
N ASP A 853 16.75 -10.53 -57.78
CA ASP A 853 17.44 -9.86 -58.89
C ASP A 853 18.80 -9.28 -58.45
N VAL A 854 18.97 -9.04 -57.14
CA VAL A 854 20.24 -8.65 -56.53
C VAL A 854 21.07 -9.88 -56.19
N VAL A 855 20.48 -10.88 -55.52
CA VAL A 855 21.18 -12.10 -55.09
C VAL A 855 21.74 -12.89 -56.27
N ASN A 856 20.96 -13.00 -57.36
CA ASN A 856 21.34 -13.78 -58.53
C ASN A 856 22.09 -12.97 -59.60
N ASN A 857 22.34 -11.68 -59.37
CA ASN A 857 22.98 -10.82 -60.37
C ASN A 857 24.43 -11.28 -60.62
N PRO A 858 24.85 -11.59 -61.86
CA PRO A 858 26.22 -12.00 -62.15
C PRO A 858 27.28 -10.95 -61.78
N LEU A 859 26.91 -9.66 -61.67
CA LEU A 859 27.83 -8.58 -61.30
C LEU A 859 28.20 -8.58 -59.81
N TYR A 860 27.27 -8.98 -58.93
CA TYR A 860 27.41 -8.82 -57.46
C TYR A 860 27.31 -10.13 -56.69
N SER A 861 26.73 -11.20 -57.26
CA SER A 861 26.52 -12.49 -56.58
C SER A 861 27.80 -13.12 -56.00
N ALA A 862 28.96 -12.88 -56.62
CA ALA A 862 30.25 -13.38 -56.12
C ALA A 862 30.81 -12.59 -54.93
N THR A 863 30.41 -11.32 -54.74
CA THR A 863 30.91 -10.43 -53.68
C THR A 863 29.88 -10.18 -52.58
N ILE A 864 28.61 -10.51 -52.80
CA ILE A 864 27.49 -10.10 -51.96
C ILE A 864 27.66 -10.40 -50.46
N LYS A 865 28.28 -11.52 -50.09
CA LYS A 865 28.59 -11.84 -48.68
C LYS A 865 29.63 -10.89 -48.08
N ASN A 866 30.67 -10.54 -48.84
CA ASN A 866 31.67 -9.56 -48.41
C ASN A 866 31.05 -8.16 -48.34
N ASP A 867 30.15 -7.84 -49.28
CA ASP A 867 29.45 -6.56 -49.32
C ASP A 867 28.52 -6.41 -48.09
N LEU A 868 27.77 -7.45 -47.72
CA LEU A 868 26.97 -7.48 -46.49
C LEU A 868 27.83 -7.35 -45.22
N ARG A 869 29.04 -7.93 -45.21
CA ARG A 869 30.01 -7.78 -44.11
C ARG A 869 30.74 -6.44 -44.11
N SER A 870 30.61 -5.63 -45.15
CA SER A 870 31.25 -4.31 -45.18
C SER A 870 30.50 -3.28 -44.31
N ALA A 871 29.27 -3.61 -43.90
CA ALA A 871 28.45 -2.80 -43.03
C ALA A 871 28.18 -3.53 -41.70
N PRO A 872 28.05 -2.78 -40.59
CA PRO A 872 27.57 -3.35 -39.34
C PRO A 872 26.09 -3.74 -39.44
N THR A 873 25.68 -4.72 -38.65
CA THR A 873 24.31 -5.25 -38.59
C THR A 873 23.69 -4.95 -37.23
N ILE A 874 22.43 -4.51 -37.22
CA ILE A 874 21.59 -4.44 -36.02
C ILE A 874 20.64 -5.63 -36.04
N SER A 875 20.67 -6.47 -35.01
CA SER A 875 19.66 -7.50 -34.75
C SER A 875 18.67 -6.95 -33.72
N ILE A 876 17.37 -6.99 -34.02
CA ILE A 876 16.29 -6.58 -33.11
C ILE A 876 15.41 -7.80 -32.88
N VAL A 877 15.31 -8.23 -31.62
CA VAL A 877 14.60 -9.44 -31.21
C VAL A 877 13.52 -9.05 -30.21
N THR A 878 12.28 -9.45 -30.48
CA THR A 878 11.14 -9.20 -29.61
C THR A 878 10.10 -10.31 -29.77
N ASP A 879 9.12 -10.33 -28.88
CA ASP A 879 7.99 -11.25 -28.98
C ASP A 879 7.20 -10.97 -30.26
N TYR A 880 6.78 -12.03 -30.96
CA TYR A 880 6.07 -11.94 -32.23
C TYR A 880 4.88 -10.96 -32.20
N ALA A 881 4.11 -10.97 -31.10
CA ALA A 881 2.96 -10.10 -30.90
C ALA A 881 3.34 -8.60 -30.90
N ASN A 882 4.53 -8.24 -30.41
CA ASN A 882 4.98 -6.84 -30.39
C ASN A 882 5.14 -6.24 -31.78
N LEU A 883 5.37 -7.08 -32.79
CA LEU A 883 5.44 -6.65 -34.19
C LEU A 883 4.07 -6.75 -34.86
N TRP A 884 3.36 -7.86 -34.66
CA TRP A 884 2.30 -8.30 -35.55
C TRP A 884 0.91 -8.42 -34.93
N ASP A 885 0.76 -8.21 -33.62
CA ASP A 885 -0.58 -8.14 -33.02
C ASP A 885 -1.38 -6.98 -33.63
N TYR A 886 -2.67 -7.19 -33.87
CA TYR A 886 -3.48 -6.20 -34.57
C TYR A 886 -3.67 -4.92 -33.73
N ASN A 887 -3.83 -5.07 -32.42
CA ASN A 887 -4.14 -3.96 -31.52
C ASN A 887 -2.87 -3.26 -31.03
N THR A 888 -1.77 -4.00 -30.89
CA THR A 888 -0.56 -3.54 -30.22
C THR A 888 0.71 -3.69 -31.07
N GLY A 889 0.69 -4.42 -32.18
CA GLY A 889 1.87 -4.64 -33.02
C GLY A 889 2.34 -3.37 -33.73
N ILE A 890 3.61 -3.01 -33.58
CA ILE A 890 4.16 -1.76 -34.13
C ILE A 890 4.33 -1.79 -35.65
N TYR A 891 4.56 -2.98 -36.25
CA TYR A 891 4.63 -3.10 -37.70
C TYR A 891 3.25 -2.99 -38.36
N VAL A 892 2.20 -3.43 -37.66
CA VAL A 892 0.80 -3.34 -38.13
C VAL A 892 0.21 -1.96 -37.91
N ASN A 893 0.73 -1.22 -36.92
CA ASN A 893 0.28 0.12 -36.53
C ASN A 893 1.37 1.18 -36.70
N PRO A 894 1.97 1.36 -37.88
CA PRO A 894 3.22 2.12 -38.06
C PRO A 894 3.08 3.64 -37.88
N THR A 895 1.85 4.16 -37.82
CA THR A 895 1.59 5.61 -37.63
C THR A 895 1.23 5.96 -36.19
N ARG A 896 1.28 4.99 -35.28
CA ARG A 896 0.97 5.21 -33.87
C ARG A 896 2.25 5.53 -33.10
N GLU A 897 2.14 6.37 -32.08
CA GLU A 897 3.26 6.96 -31.38
C GLU A 897 2.99 7.16 -29.89
N GLY A 898 4.05 7.41 -29.12
CA GLY A 898 4.02 7.58 -27.67
C GLY A 898 4.21 6.26 -26.91
N LEU A 899 4.30 6.36 -25.58
CA LEU A 899 4.67 5.28 -24.67
C LEU A 899 3.84 3.99 -24.87
N ALA A 900 2.54 4.12 -25.15
CA ALA A 900 1.65 2.97 -25.41
C ALA A 900 2.03 2.15 -26.66
N TRP A 901 2.90 2.68 -27.52
CA TRP A 901 3.37 2.07 -28.76
C TRP A 901 4.84 1.68 -28.73
N GLU A 902 5.51 1.83 -27.59
CA GLU A 902 6.86 1.30 -27.36
C GLU A 902 6.80 -0.19 -27.00
N ARG A 903 7.75 -0.99 -27.50
CA ARG A 903 7.77 -2.44 -27.27
C ARG A 903 9.12 -2.89 -26.73
N PRO A 904 9.14 -3.79 -25.74
CA PRO A 904 10.39 -4.34 -25.23
C PRO A 904 11.07 -5.14 -26.34
N ALA A 905 12.36 -4.91 -26.55
CA ALA A 905 13.16 -5.61 -27.54
C ALA A 905 14.60 -5.72 -27.07
N SER A 906 15.24 -6.83 -27.38
CA SER A 906 16.70 -6.92 -27.32
C SER A 906 17.29 -6.40 -28.62
N ILE A 907 18.32 -5.58 -28.51
CA ILE A 907 19.04 -4.99 -29.64
C ILE A 907 20.50 -5.38 -29.55
N GLU A 908 21.04 -5.94 -30.62
CA GLU A 908 22.44 -6.32 -30.75
C GLU A 908 23.06 -5.58 -31.93
N TYR A 909 24.16 -4.85 -31.69
CA TYR A 909 24.94 -4.24 -32.77
C TYR A 909 26.20 -5.03 -33.03
N ILE A 910 26.23 -5.63 -34.22
CA ILE A 910 27.27 -6.52 -34.71
C ILE A 910 28.12 -5.73 -35.71
N GLY A 911 29.40 -5.58 -35.41
CA GLY A 911 30.33 -4.88 -36.29
C GLY A 911 30.53 -5.60 -37.62
N ALA A 912 31.12 -4.89 -38.59
CA ALA A 912 31.40 -5.40 -39.93
C ALA A 912 32.22 -6.71 -39.91
N GLY A 913 33.17 -6.84 -38.97
CA GLY A 913 33.96 -8.05 -38.79
C GLY A 913 33.26 -9.18 -38.02
N GLY A 914 32.00 -8.98 -37.62
CA GLY A 914 31.23 -9.91 -36.78
C GLY A 914 31.48 -9.77 -35.29
N GLU A 915 32.29 -8.80 -34.86
CA GLU A 915 32.51 -8.49 -33.45
C GLU A 915 31.26 -7.90 -32.79
N SER A 916 31.02 -8.26 -31.53
CA SER A 916 29.97 -7.64 -30.73
C SER A 916 30.39 -6.23 -30.31
N LEU A 917 29.62 -5.21 -30.69
CA LEU A 917 29.90 -3.81 -30.33
C LEU A 917 29.07 -3.37 -29.12
N PHE A 918 27.74 -3.42 -29.19
CA PHE A 918 26.86 -3.17 -28.04
C PHE A 918 25.68 -4.16 -28.00
N GLN A 919 25.11 -4.34 -26.82
CA GLN A 919 23.84 -5.03 -26.62
C GLN A 919 23.01 -4.31 -25.57
N ILE A 920 21.71 -4.23 -25.83
CA ILE A 920 20.67 -3.88 -24.86
C ILE A 920 19.69 -5.08 -24.83
N ASN A 921 19.33 -5.55 -23.63
CA ASN A 921 18.47 -6.74 -23.46
C ASN A 921 17.12 -6.37 -22.88
#